data_AF-A0A1D1VQN1-F1
#
_entry.id   AF-A0A1D1VQN1-F1
#
_cell.length_a   1.000
_cell.length_b   1.000
_cell.length_c   1.000
_cell.angle_alpha   90.00
_cell.angle_beta   90.00
_cell.angle_gamma   90.00
#
_symmetry.space_group_name_H-M   'P 1'
#
loop_
_entity.id
_entity.type
_entity.pdbx_description
1 polymer ?
#
loop_
_entity_poly.entity_id
_entity_poly.type
_entity_poly.pdbx_seq_one_letter_code
_entity_poly.pdbx_strand_id
1 'polypeptide(L)'
;MAVVLNYCHRCRSMTVNLFSDHLRRLSSETPAGSQLGSTTRRFSTVLKTKAPKEEKADQQSSSTSKPSDPAVRFNLVRIQMIPEEQRQVLFKAPVAIPSSSTEKQCIAHLKAKGLWGTQPKPLSVPDVNLPALLGVNIEEHFRNIAIEQTQPYVDALDKLIARTAPPLPKKWAFTPGWTKYSTDGTTEGVPFPPDDALVFDVETCMTEGKYPTLATALSSTNWYSWCSRRLVDNTEEPLAPGGRLQLEHLIPLEASPGSSIDQVDWRPRVAVGHNVSFDRSYIVEQYFPQGSQLRFVDTMSMHIALAGFTTAQRAVHMKLNAARKKKPEEIAKQKAIAKKKASSKRDDDNSTQRWLEVGAMNNLEDVYQLHCSAKLPYDKQLQKVFVDGTLDQVREKFQPLMTYCGNDVRATHQLTQALIPKFREAMPHPVTFGGLLEMSSAYLPVNKNWETYISKSNAACDKLEQEMNNDLVKLARERLALRENDEYKNDLWMWDLDWSTQKVTTRTKSAELAGYPKWFRDMCDKVELDEKGEPVPGKVSLRMRVVPKLMQLTWDGWPLHHTMEHGWGWLEPAPLEAMTTVRSPKKKKKDEEEPKKAKTTKSQADAVFPLQKLIELATKLGRPVATVKEEVVKPLPEPESVLSDDDWDKISEMTPDQQQTFFAQQKDAPESTKVSRRFGRPEQPAPTIDDEELSKIFGEDLELQDFAARTQAAKQAKYITSKDKQKPVKEAEVNAYLDVVPGCIFRRLTHHNGIEFNVGNPLAKDFLQYFESGILKASFGSASDVIKHSKMVTYWHNNKDRVESQLVGHLEIEHLPDKIVKSPDYNDDLRLGAILPRLTLMGTVTRRAVEATWMTASNAKPGRIGSELKAMIQAPPGFNFVGADVDSQELWIAAILGDANWLQQHGCTAFGWMTLQGSKADGTDMHSKTAEQAGIGRDHAKILNYGRIYGAGREYTAVLLKNFSQDLTEAQANGKAHRIYSFAKGNRLYRLNALGKFLAEQCGLSPADTEQGIKYGAVKQIYELAYGKQFSEKDSKKEYGQIMSHMTEGSIWANGSESHMFNMLESVANSPQPRTPVLGCRISRCLMKENVEDDFLTSRVNWVVQSSAVDYLHLMLVCMKWLMRKYDIKGRFSLSIHDEVRYIVAEEDRYRAALALHITNLLTRAMFAYKVGICDLPQSVAYFSAVDVDKVIRKEVNLDCSTPSNAEGLEKEYGVPKGEALDVFQALEKCSGKLSV
;
A
#
# COMPACT_ATOMS: atom_id res chain seq x y z
N MET A 1 41.09 -36.23 -3.96
CA MET A 1 39.77 -36.04 -4.61
C MET A 1 39.12 -37.33 -5.14
N ALA A 2 39.57 -38.53 -4.72
CA ALA A 2 38.90 -39.81 -5.04
C ALA A 2 38.44 -40.62 -3.80
N VAL A 3 38.50 -40.03 -2.60
CA VAL A 3 38.08 -40.68 -1.34
C VAL A 3 36.81 -40.05 -0.74
N VAL A 4 36.34 -38.92 -1.28
CA VAL A 4 35.09 -38.25 -0.84
C VAL A 4 33.86 -38.69 -1.65
N LEU A 5 34.04 -39.46 -2.73
CA LEU A 5 32.95 -39.96 -3.57
C LEU A 5 32.33 -41.29 -3.09
N ASN A 6 32.84 -41.90 -2.01
CA ASN A 6 32.35 -43.20 -1.50
C ASN A 6 31.52 -43.15 -0.21
N TYR A 7 31.25 -41.97 0.36
CA TYR A 7 30.40 -41.84 1.57
C TYR A 7 28.97 -41.37 1.31
N CYS A 8 28.61 -41.03 0.05
CA CYS A 8 27.28 -40.52 -0.30
C CYS A 8 26.31 -41.58 -0.88
N HIS A 9 26.68 -42.87 -0.88
CA HIS A 9 25.86 -43.94 -1.46
C HIS A 9 25.20 -44.90 -0.45
N ARG A 10 25.33 -44.67 0.87
CA ARG A 10 24.82 -45.60 1.92
C ARG A 10 23.74 -45.05 2.87
N CYS A 11 23.31 -43.79 2.76
CA CYS A 11 22.23 -43.23 3.59
C CYS A 11 20.89 -42.99 2.88
N ARG A 12 20.74 -43.42 1.62
CA ARG A 12 19.49 -43.27 0.82
C ARG A 12 18.60 -44.52 0.74
N SER A 13 18.88 -45.58 1.52
CA SER A 13 18.21 -46.89 1.41
C SER A 13 17.50 -47.40 2.68
N MET A 14 17.37 -46.62 3.75
CA MET A 14 16.82 -47.12 5.03
C MET A 14 15.60 -46.40 5.61
N THR A 15 14.87 -45.61 4.81
CA THR A 15 13.64 -44.94 5.30
C THR A 15 12.42 -45.13 4.39
N VAL A 16 12.42 -46.19 3.58
CA VAL A 16 11.28 -46.56 2.71
C VAL A 16 10.64 -47.91 3.08
N ASN A 17 11.19 -48.68 4.03
CA ASN A 17 10.71 -50.03 4.35
C ASN A 17 10.25 -50.25 5.81
N LEU A 18 9.57 -49.28 6.44
CA LEU A 18 8.98 -49.48 7.77
C LEU A 18 7.51 -49.00 7.94
N PHE A 19 6.79 -48.74 6.85
CA PHE A 19 5.37 -48.35 6.92
C PHE A 19 4.41 -49.24 6.12
N SER A 20 4.87 -50.35 5.54
CA SER A 20 4.03 -51.22 4.69
C SER A 20 3.59 -52.55 5.31
N ASP A 21 4.06 -52.93 6.51
CA ASP A 21 3.83 -54.28 7.06
C ASP A 21 2.93 -54.35 8.33
N HIS A 22 2.33 -53.24 8.77
CA HIS A 22 1.44 -53.26 9.95
C HIS A 22 -0.05 -52.98 9.65
N LEU A 23 -0.42 -52.75 8.39
CA LEU A 23 -1.81 -52.43 7.98
C LEU A 23 -2.48 -53.52 7.13
N ARG A 24 -1.98 -54.76 7.15
CA ARG A 24 -2.58 -55.90 6.41
C ARG A 24 -3.07 -57.05 7.26
N ARG A 25 -3.19 -56.88 8.57
CA ARG A 25 -3.85 -57.86 9.43
C ARG A 25 -4.75 -57.13 10.41
N LEU A 26 -6.05 -57.23 10.14
CA LEU A 26 -7.20 -57.23 11.06
C LEU A 26 -8.37 -56.43 10.49
N SER A 27 -9.06 -57.05 9.54
CA SER A 27 -10.51 -56.90 9.39
C SER A 27 -11.09 -58.22 8.86
N SER A 28 -11.71 -58.99 9.75
CA SER A 28 -12.88 -59.87 9.52
C SER A 28 -12.97 -60.86 10.66
N GLU A 29 -13.96 -60.66 11.54
CA GLU A 29 -14.89 -61.69 11.99
C GLU A 29 -15.96 -61.02 12.88
N THR A 30 -17.22 -61.18 12.47
CA THR A 30 -18.45 -60.86 13.22
C THR A 30 -18.87 -62.08 14.04
N PRO A 31 -19.74 -61.96 15.07
CA PRO A 31 -21.16 -62.25 14.80
C PRO A 31 -22.22 -61.49 15.64
N ALA A 32 -23.36 -61.24 14.98
CA ALA A 32 -24.77 -61.43 15.38
C ALA A 32 -25.38 -60.81 16.68
N GLY A 33 -26.24 -59.80 16.46
CA GLY A 33 -27.71 -59.81 16.68
C GLY A 33 -28.36 -60.14 18.04
N SER A 34 -29.18 -59.23 18.57
CA SER A 34 -30.64 -59.43 18.81
C SER A 34 -31.30 -58.25 19.55
N GLN A 35 -32.64 -58.26 19.54
CA GLN A 35 -33.61 -57.18 19.72
C GLN A 35 -33.96 -56.80 21.18
N LEU A 36 -34.82 -55.77 21.28
CA LEU A 36 -35.94 -55.56 22.23
C LEU A 36 -35.70 -54.68 23.47
N GLY A 37 -36.65 -53.75 23.66
CA GLY A 37 -37.34 -53.63 24.94
C GLY A 37 -37.25 -52.27 25.63
N SER A 38 -38.39 -51.59 25.68
CA SER A 38 -38.65 -50.38 26.46
C SER A 38 -38.58 -50.59 27.98
N THR A 39 -38.86 -49.49 28.69
CA THR A 39 -39.52 -49.36 30.02
C THR A 39 -38.67 -49.27 31.31
N THR A 40 -38.55 -48.01 31.79
CA THR A 40 -39.08 -47.49 33.07
C THR A 40 -38.53 -47.98 34.43
N ARG A 41 -37.92 -47.02 35.15
CA ARG A 41 -37.88 -46.73 36.61
C ARG A 41 -38.15 -47.86 37.63
N ARG A 42 -37.26 -47.94 38.64
CA ARG A 42 -37.53 -47.71 40.09
C ARG A 42 -36.23 -47.97 40.89
N PHE A 43 -35.71 -46.97 41.60
CA PHE A 43 -35.96 -46.64 43.03
C PHE A 43 -35.26 -47.55 44.05
N SER A 44 -34.51 -46.86 44.92
CA SER A 44 -34.33 -47.08 46.36
C SER A 44 -33.61 -48.33 46.84
N THR A 45 -32.85 -48.37 47.94
CA THR A 45 -32.32 -47.47 48.97
C THR A 45 -31.60 -48.45 49.94
N VAL A 46 -30.79 -47.95 50.88
CA VAL A 46 -30.75 -48.35 52.32
C VAL A 46 -29.33 -48.54 52.84
N LEU A 47 -28.78 -47.53 53.55
CA LEU A 47 -28.69 -47.35 55.03
C LEU A 47 -27.51 -48.13 55.63
N LYS A 48 -26.81 -47.74 56.70
CA LYS A 48 -26.83 -46.64 57.69
C LYS A 48 -25.55 -46.83 58.54
N THR A 49 -25.11 -45.78 59.23
CA THR A 49 -25.06 -45.65 60.72
C THR A 49 -24.06 -44.54 61.09
N LYS A 50 -24.19 -43.72 62.15
CA LYS A 50 -25.26 -43.07 62.92
C LYS A 50 -24.51 -42.18 63.95
N ALA A 51 -24.96 -40.95 64.16
CA ALA A 51 -24.40 -39.93 65.07
C ALA A 51 -24.71 -40.18 66.57
N PRO A 52 -24.18 -39.33 67.47
CA PRO A 52 -25.04 -38.39 68.24
C PRO A 52 -24.32 -37.01 68.48
N LYS A 53 -24.91 -35.88 68.92
CA LYS A 53 -26.25 -35.40 69.33
C LYS A 53 -26.20 -33.86 69.38
N GLU A 54 -27.36 -33.23 69.27
CA GLU A 54 -27.67 -31.79 69.18
C GLU A 54 -27.68 -31.01 70.52
N GLU A 55 -27.53 -29.68 70.45
CA GLU A 55 -28.48 -28.60 70.87
C GLU A 55 -27.75 -27.24 70.90
N LYS A 56 -28.28 -26.03 70.61
CA LYS A 56 -29.43 -25.45 69.87
C LYS A 56 -29.28 -23.91 70.04
N ALA A 57 -29.56 -23.09 69.00
CA ALA A 57 -30.25 -21.79 69.11
C ALA A 57 -30.43 -21.09 67.73
N ASP A 58 -31.70 -21.05 67.30
CA ASP A 58 -32.46 -20.07 66.51
C ASP A 58 -31.91 -19.22 65.33
N GLN A 59 -32.50 -19.51 64.17
CA GLN A 59 -33.10 -18.64 63.12
C GLN A 59 -32.53 -17.25 62.81
N GLN A 60 -32.01 -17.06 61.58
CA GLN A 60 -32.64 -16.24 60.53
C GLN A 60 -31.91 -16.36 59.17
N SER A 61 -32.71 -16.28 58.10
CA SER A 61 -32.45 -16.47 56.66
C SER A 61 -31.08 -16.05 56.09
N SER A 62 -30.43 -16.95 55.33
CA SER A 62 -29.36 -16.61 54.39
C SER A 62 -29.78 -16.91 52.94
N SER A 63 -29.65 -15.89 52.11
CA SER A 63 -29.85 -15.83 50.67
C SER A 63 -29.07 -16.89 49.89
N THR A 64 -29.71 -17.38 48.82
CA THR A 64 -29.13 -18.16 47.73
C THR A 64 -27.97 -17.40 47.07
N SER A 65 -26.75 -17.96 47.11
CA SER A 65 -25.59 -17.48 46.36
C SER A 65 -25.56 -18.02 44.92
N LYS A 66 -25.38 -17.10 43.96
CA LYS A 66 -25.21 -17.30 42.51
C LYS A 66 -23.99 -18.18 42.15
N PRO A 67 -23.89 -18.72 40.91
CA PRO A 67 -22.69 -19.38 40.41
C PRO A 67 -21.54 -18.36 40.28
N SER A 68 -20.32 -18.75 40.64
CA SER A 68 -19.12 -17.91 40.60
C SER A 68 -18.63 -17.64 39.17
N ASP A 69 -18.30 -16.38 38.86
CA ASP A 69 -17.63 -15.96 37.62
C ASP A 69 -16.34 -16.76 37.34
N PRO A 70 -16.02 -17.10 36.07
CA PRO A 70 -14.74 -17.69 35.72
C PRO A 70 -13.59 -16.74 36.08
N ALA A 71 -12.59 -17.25 36.82
CA ALA A 71 -11.48 -16.44 37.31
C ALA A 71 -10.67 -15.81 36.16
N VAL A 72 -10.61 -14.47 36.13
CA VAL A 72 -9.82 -13.71 35.13
C VAL A 72 -8.34 -14.04 35.26
N ARG A 73 -7.68 -14.37 34.14
CA ARG A 73 -6.27 -14.77 34.09
C ARG A 73 -5.39 -13.66 33.52
N PHE A 74 -4.28 -13.38 34.18
CA PHE A 74 -3.28 -12.41 33.73
C PHE A 74 -1.92 -13.09 33.56
N ASN A 75 -1.11 -12.61 32.61
CA ASN A 75 0.29 -13.00 32.49
C ASN A 75 1.20 -12.16 33.41
N LEU A 76 2.51 -12.42 33.38
CA LEU A 76 3.53 -11.73 34.19
C LEU A 76 3.61 -10.21 34.00
N VAL A 77 3.14 -9.68 32.87
CA VAL A 77 3.11 -8.23 32.59
C VAL A 77 1.70 -7.63 32.72
N ARG A 78 0.80 -8.33 33.42
CA ARG A 78 -0.60 -7.91 33.68
C ARG A 78 -1.45 -7.76 32.41
N ILE A 79 -1.12 -8.46 31.33
CA ILE A 79 -2.02 -8.58 30.18
C ILE A 79 -3.04 -9.66 30.48
N GLN A 80 -4.32 -9.34 30.29
CA GLN A 80 -5.40 -10.31 30.42
C GLN A 80 -5.35 -11.32 29.28
N MET A 81 -5.35 -12.59 29.65
CA MET A 81 -5.29 -13.70 28.72
C MET A 81 -6.68 -14.32 28.55
N ILE A 82 -6.86 -15.10 27.47
CA ILE A 82 -8.09 -15.88 27.26
C ILE A 82 -8.35 -16.87 28.43
N PRO A 83 -9.61 -17.29 28.64
CA PRO A 83 -9.96 -18.29 29.66
C PRO A 83 -9.16 -19.58 29.52
N GLU A 84 -8.91 -20.23 30.65
CA GLU A 84 -8.13 -21.48 30.67
C GLU A 84 -8.79 -22.59 29.83
N GLU A 85 -10.12 -22.66 29.82
CA GLU A 85 -10.88 -23.62 29.00
C GLU A 85 -10.61 -23.43 27.49
N GLN A 86 -10.68 -22.18 27.00
CA GLN A 86 -10.36 -21.85 25.62
C GLN A 86 -8.89 -22.14 25.29
N ARG A 87 -7.98 -21.77 26.20
CA ARG A 87 -6.54 -22.03 26.04
C ARG A 87 -6.25 -23.52 25.92
N GLN A 88 -6.87 -24.36 26.76
CA GLN A 88 -6.69 -25.80 26.74
C GLN A 88 -7.16 -26.40 25.43
N VAL A 89 -8.30 -25.97 24.89
CA VAL A 89 -8.79 -26.43 23.57
C VAL A 89 -7.82 -26.03 22.45
N LEU A 90 -7.34 -24.79 22.45
CA LEU A 90 -6.54 -24.23 21.35
C LEU A 90 -5.10 -24.75 21.31
N PHE A 91 -4.42 -24.80 22.46
CA PHE A 91 -2.99 -25.08 22.51
C PHE A 91 -2.65 -26.48 23.00
N LYS A 92 -3.52 -27.11 23.82
CA LYS A 92 -3.30 -28.42 24.48
C LYS A 92 -1.89 -28.61 25.07
N ALA A 93 -1.25 -27.51 25.49
CA ALA A 93 0.11 -27.46 26.00
C ALA A 93 0.12 -26.80 27.39
N PRO A 94 1.03 -27.20 28.29
CA PRO A 94 1.19 -26.52 29.57
C PRO A 94 1.67 -25.08 29.37
N VAL A 95 1.22 -24.16 30.23
CA VAL A 95 1.78 -22.80 30.26
C VAL A 95 3.22 -22.90 30.74
N ALA A 96 4.17 -22.37 29.96
CA ALA A 96 5.55 -22.24 30.42
C ALA A 96 5.59 -21.32 31.65
N ILE A 97 6.06 -21.84 32.79
CA ILE A 97 6.23 -21.05 34.01
C ILE A 97 7.46 -20.16 33.81
N PRO A 98 7.31 -18.83 33.79
CA PRO A 98 8.45 -17.93 33.62
C PRO A 98 9.38 -18.03 34.84
N SER A 99 10.69 -17.93 34.61
CA SER A 99 11.64 -17.84 35.71
C SER A 99 11.54 -16.48 36.43
N SER A 100 11.85 -16.42 37.73
CA SER A 100 11.83 -15.16 38.49
C SER A 100 12.79 -14.10 37.94
N SER A 101 13.88 -14.50 37.26
CA SER A 101 14.78 -13.56 36.59
C SER A 101 14.16 -12.95 35.33
N THR A 102 13.42 -13.75 34.54
CA THR A 102 12.69 -13.29 33.36
C THR A 102 11.66 -12.21 33.70
N GLU A 103 10.88 -12.43 34.76
CA GLU A 103 9.88 -11.47 35.23
C GLU A 103 10.53 -10.13 35.62
N LYS A 104 11.63 -10.17 36.37
CA LYS A 104 12.38 -8.97 36.76
C LYS A 104 12.90 -8.19 35.54
N GLN A 105 13.37 -8.89 34.50
CA GLN A 105 13.84 -8.26 33.27
C GLN A 105 12.70 -7.56 32.49
N CYS A 106 11.54 -8.22 32.34
CA CYS A 106 10.36 -7.60 31.71
C CYS A 106 9.93 -6.33 32.44
N ILE A 107 9.76 -6.44 33.76
CA ILE A 107 9.30 -5.31 34.58
C ILE A 107 10.31 -4.16 34.53
N ALA A 108 11.61 -4.45 34.58
CA ALA A 108 12.65 -3.44 34.44
C ALA A 108 12.60 -2.73 33.07
N HIS A 109 12.42 -3.49 31.98
CA HIS A 109 12.27 -2.94 30.63
C HIS A 109 11.05 -2.03 30.50
N LEU A 110 9.88 -2.48 30.96
CA LEU A 110 8.64 -1.70 30.91
C LEU A 110 8.70 -0.46 31.80
N LYS A 111 9.30 -0.55 33.00
CA LYS A 111 9.55 0.60 33.87
C LYS A 111 10.48 1.62 33.21
N ALA A 112 11.57 1.18 32.59
CA ALA A 112 12.51 2.06 31.89
C ALA A 112 11.87 2.81 30.71
N LYS A 113 10.76 2.30 30.17
CA LYS A 113 9.97 2.94 29.10
C LYS A 113 8.72 3.67 29.59
N GLY A 114 8.49 3.73 30.91
CA GLY A 114 7.33 4.42 31.50
C GLY A 114 5.98 3.73 31.24
N LEU A 115 5.98 2.42 30.98
CA LEU A 115 4.78 1.63 30.66
C LEU A 115 4.28 0.77 31.82
N TRP A 116 5.01 0.73 32.94
CA TRP A 116 4.67 -0.11 34.09
C TRP A 116 4.09 0.72 35.25
N GLY A 117 3.06 0.19 35.92
CA GLY A 117 2.55 0.75 37.18
C GLY A 117 1.03 0.90 37.26
N THR A 118 0.34 0.92 36.13
CA THR A 118 -1.12 0.97 36.06
C THR A 118 -1.74 -0.44 36.16
N GLN A 119 -2.86 -0.56 36.85
CA GLN A 119 -3.67 -1.78 36.88
C GLN A 119 -4.70 -1.68 35.75
N PRO A 120 -4.66 -2.55 34.72
CA PRO A 120 -5.67 -2.53 33.68
C PRO A 120 -7.04 -2.94 34.24
N LYS A 121 -8.10 -2.31 33.73
CA LYS A 121 -9.46 -2.77 33.97
C LYS A 121 -9.66 -4.13 33.25
N PRO A 122 -10.13 -5.18 33.94
CA PRO A 122 -10.43 -6.45 33.30
C PRO A 122 -11.48 -6.29 32.18
N LEU A 123 -11.21 -6.89 31.03
CA LEU A 123 -12.14 -7.09 29.94
C LEU A 123 -13.13 -8.19 30.28
N SER A 124 -14.37 -8.05 29.81
CA SER A 124 -15.36 -9.13 29.87
C SER A 124 -14.91 -10.32 29.01
N VAL A 125 -15.30 -11.52 29.45
CA VAL A 125 -15.00 -12.77 28.77
C VAL A 125 -16.29 -13.29 28.11
N PRO A 126 -16.29 -13.53 26.78
CA PRO A 126 -17.44 -14.10 26.11
C PRO A 126 -17.49 -15.62 26.29
N ASP A 127 -18.69 -16.14 26.57
CA ASP A 127 -18.97 -17.57 26.69
C ASP A 127 -19.14 -18.21 25.29
N VAL A 128 -18.02 -18.40 24.59
CA VAL A 128 -17.98 -18.95 23.24
C VAL A 128 -17.68 -20.44 23.28
N ASN A 129 -18.61 -21.25 22.77
CA ASN A 129 -18.39 -22.67 22.53
C ASN A 129 -17.52 -22.89 21.29
N LEU A 130 -16.26 -23.29 21.50
CA LEU A 130 -15.32 -23.55 20.41
C LEU A 130 -15.62 -24.89 19.71
N PRO A 131 -15.51 -24.96 18.38
CA PRO A 131 -15.63 -26.22 17.68
C PRO A 131 -14.47 -27.16 18.05
N ALA A 132 -14.75 -28.47 18.07
CA ALA A 132 -13.69 -29.47 18.21
C ALA A 132 -12.65 -29.32 17.08
N LEU A 133 -11.37 -29.20 17.48
CA LEU A 133 -10.24 -29.13 16.55
C LEU A 133 -10.03 -30.49 15.87
N LEU A 134 -9.68 -30.45 14.58
CA LEU A 134 -9.34 -31.63 13.78
C LEU A 134 -7.84 -31.94 13.90
N GLY A 135 -7.45 -32.78 14.85
CA GLY A 135 -6.05 -33.14 15.09
C GLY A 135 -5.59 -32.82 16.51
N VAL A 136 -4.28 -32.95 16.75
CA VAL A 136 -3.70 -32.81 18.09
C VAL A 136 -3.64 -31.35 18.50
N ASN A 137 -3.26 -30.43 17.61
CA ASN A 137 -3.10 -29.01 17.91
C ASN A 137 -3.70 -28.12 16.81
N ILE A 138 -3.62 -26.80 17.00
CA ILE A 138 -4.18 -25.83 16.06
C ILE A 138 -3.49 -25.83 14.69
N GLU A 139 -2.18 -26.12 14.62
CA GLU A 139 -1.48 -26.25 13.33
C GLU A 139 -2.00 -27.44 12.52
N GLU A 140 -2.16 -28.58 13.17
CA GLU A 140 -2.72 -29.78 12.52
C GLU A 140 -4.17 -29.55 12.11
N HIS A 141 -4.95 -28.82 12.92
CA HIS A 141 -6.30 -28.39 12.55
C HIS A 141 -6.33 -27.61 11.24
N PHE A 142 -5.53 -26.54 11.13
CA PHE A 142 -5.45 -25.73 9.90
C PHE A 142 -4.95 -26.52 8.71
N ARG A 143 -3.99 -27.44 8.91
CA ARG A 143 -3.50 -28.33 7.86
C ARG A 143 -4.60 -29.28 7.37
N ASN A 144 -5.33 -29.92 8.28
CA ASN A 144 -6.37 -30.89 7.96
C ASN A 144 -7.55 -30.23 7.22
N ILE A 145 -8.07 -29.10 7.73
CA ILE A 145 -9.16 -28.40 7.05
C ILE A 145 -8.73 -27.87 5.67
N ALA A 146 -7.47 -27.47 5.50
CA ALA A 146 -6.97 -27.02 4.21
C ALA A 146 -6.84 -28.18 3.22
N ILE A 147 -6.31 -29.33 3.65
CA ILE A 147 -6.18 -30.53 2.80
C ILE A 147 -7.57 -30.99 2.36
N GLU A 148 -8.52 -31.14 3.28
CA GLU A 148 -9.91 -31.53 2.96
C GLU A 148 -10.53 -30.62 1.88
N GLN A 149 -10.30 -29.32 1.98
CA GLN A 149 -10.86 -28.34 1.03
C GLN A 149 -10.13 -28.28 -0.31
N THR A 150 -8.85 -28.64 -0.36
CA THR A 150 -7.99 -28.44 -1.55
C THR A 150 -7.66 -29.71 -2.31
N GLN A 151 -7.73 -30.88 -1.67
CA GLN A 151 -7.30 -32.16 -2.25
C GLN A 151 -7.96 -32.47 -3.60
N PRO A 152 -9.29 -32.28 -3.81
CA PRO A 152 -9.90 -32.54 -5.12
C PRO A 152 -9.28 -31.72 -6.27
N TYR A 153 -8.92 -30.46 -5.99
CA TYR A 153 -8.28 -29.57 -6.96
C TYR A 153 -6.81 -29.91 -7.17
N VAL A 154 -6.11 -30.34 -6.12
CA VAL A 154 -4.72 -30.82 -6.20
C VAL A 154 -4.65 -32.07 -7.07
N ASP A 155 -5.55 -33.04 -6.87
CA ASP A 155 -5.60 -34.28 -7.64
C ASP A 155 -5.90 -34.00 -9.12
N ALA A 156 -6.86 -33.10 -9.40
CA ALA A 156 -7.19 -32.69 -10.76
C ALA A 156 -6.00 -32.01 -11.46
N LEU A 157 -5.30 -31.12 -10.75
CA LEU A 157 -4.11 -30.43 -11.24
C LEU A 157 -2.94 -31.38 -11.47
N ASP A 158 -2.72 -32.34 -10.57
CA ASP A 158 -1.68 -33.37 -10.71
C ASP A 158 -1.90 -34.25 -11.94
N LYS A 159 -3.15 -34.63 -12.22
CA LYS A 159 -3.51 -35.34 -13.46
C LYS A 159 -3.22 -34.49 -14.70
N LEU A 160 -3.47 -33.19 -14.66
CA LEU A 160 -3.23 -32.26 -15.78
C LEU A 160 -1.73 -32.10 -16.08
N ILE A 161 -0.89 -31.98 -15.06
CA ILE A 161 0.56 -31.75 -15.24
C ILE A 161 1.35 -33.04 -15.47
N ALA A 162 0.81 -34.21 -15.14
CA ALA A 162 1.49 -35.50 -15.32
C ALA A 162 1.67 -35.92 -16.79
N ARG A 163 0.89 -35.35 -17.72
CA ARG A 163 0.92 -35.68 -19.15
C ARG A 163 1.41 -34.50 -19.98
N THR A 164 2.07 -34.78 -21.11
CA THR A 164 2.38 -33.77 -22.12
C THR A 164 1.13 -33.43 -22.92
N ALA A 165 1.01 -32.18 -23.37
CA ALA A 165 -0.09 -31.74 -24.22
C ALA A 165 -0.24 -32.64 -25.47
N PRO A 166 -1.47 -33.07 -25.83
CA PRO A 166 -1.72 -33.78 -27.09
C PRO A 166 -1.34 -32.91 -28.31
N PRO A 167 -1.08 -33.53 -29.47
CA PRO A 167 -0.78 -32.80 -30.71
C PRO A 167 -1.87 -31.76 -31.02
N LEU A 168 -1.45 -30.58 -31.48
CA LEU A 168 -2.39 -29.52 -31.86
C LEU A 168 -3.29 -30.00 -33.02
N PRO A 169 -4.59 -29.64 -33.03
CA PRO A 169 -5.45 -29.86 -34.18
C PRO A 169 -4.88 -29.22 -35.45
N LYS A 170 -4.91 -29.96 -36.57
CA LYS A 170 -4.42 -29.45 -37.87
C LYS A 170 -5.38 -28.43 -38.48
N LYS A 171 -6.66 -28.52 -38.17
CA LYS A 171 -7.73 -27.64 -38.64
C LYS A 171 -8.72 -27.43 -37.51
N TRP A 172 -9.03 -26.17 -37.22
CA TRP A 172 -10.01 -25.78 -36.21
C TRP A 172 -11.40 -25.65 -36.84
N ALA A 173 -12.43 -26.10 -36.14
CA ALA A 173 -13.82 -25.93 -36.52
C ALA A 173 -14.26 -24.49 -36.31
N PHE A 174 -14.86 -23.90 -37.34
CA PHE A 174 -15.45 -22.55 -37.29
C PHE A 174 -16.96 -22.67 -37.12
N THR A 175 -17.38 -23.06 -35.91
CA THR A 175 -18.78 -23.31 -35.55
C THR A 175 -19.07 -22.70 -34.18
N PRO A 176 -20.27 -22.14 -33.94
CA PRO A 176 -20.58 -21.48 -32.68
C PRO A 176 -20.59 -22.47 -31.52
N GLY A 177 -20.15 -22.02 -30.35
CA GLY A 177 -20.05 -22.85 -29.15
C GLY A 177 -18.78 -23.70 -29.09
N TRP A 178 -18.76 -24.69 -28.20
CA TRP A 178 -17.59 -25.54 -27.97
C TRP A 178 -17.49 -26.69 -28.96
N THR A 179 -16.28 -26.90 -29.48
CA THR A 179 -15.87 -28.10 -30.23
C THR A 179 -14.75 -28.79 -29.49
N LYS A 180 -14.90 -30.10 -29.28
CA LYS A 180 -13.88 -30.99 -28.72
C LYS A 180 -13.09 -31.66 -29.85
N TYR A 181 -11.77 -31.76 -29.68
CA TYR A 181 -10.86 -32.44 -30.59
C TYR A 181 -10.15 -33.56 -29.82
N SER A 182 -10.46 -34.80 -30.20
CA SER A 182 -9.91 -36.00 -29.59
C SER A 182 -8.59 -36.39 -30.25
N THR A 183 -7.77 -37.19 -29.55
CA THR A 183 -6.46 -37.64 -30.06
C THR A 183 -6.54 -38.56 -31.28
N ASP A 184 -7.69 -39.20 -31.50
CA ASP A 184 -7.96 -40.03 -32.68
C ASP A 184 -8.31 -39.21 -33.93
N GLY A 185 -8.39 -37.87 -33.80
CA GLY A 185 -8.75 -36.94 -34.87
C GLY A 185 -10.26 -36.70 -35.01
N THR A 186 -11.09 -37.27 -34.14
CA THR A 186 -12.53 -36.98 -34.13
C THR A 186 -12.81 -35.59 -33.56
N THR A 187 -13.81 -34.93 -34.12
CA THR A 187 -14.28 -33.61 -33.69
C THR A 187 -15.77 -33.66 -33.38
N GLU A 188 -16.17 -33.23 -32.20
CA GLU A 188 -17.56 -33.24 -31.76
C GLU A 188 -17.95 -31.91 -31.10
N GLY A 189 -19.18 -31.44 -31.34
CA GLY A 189 -19.74 -30.30 -30.63
C GLY A 189 -20.14 -30.72 -29.21
N VAL A 190 -19.74 -29.95 -28.21
CA VAL A 190 -20.08 -30.21 -26.80
C VAL A 190 -20.70 -28.95 -26.18
N PRO A 191 -21.56 -29.06 -25.16
CA PRO A 191 -22.11 -27.88 -24.49
C PRO A 191 -21.04 -27.13 -23.66
N PHE A 192 -20.12 -27.87 -23.04
CA PHE A 192 -18.95 -27.38 -22.30
C PHE A 192 -17.92 -28.51 -22.15
N PRO A 193 -16.65 -28.23 -21.80
CA PRO A 193 -15.65 -29.26 -21.61
C PRO A 193 -15.94 -30.17 -20.39
N PRO A 194 -16.00 -31.50 -20.53
CA PRO A 194 -16.38 -32.41 -19.45
C PRO A 194 -15.27 -32.70 -18.43
N ASP A 195 -14.03 -32.26 -18.67
CA ASP A 195 -12.87 -32.54 -17.83
C ASP A 195 -12.86 -31.77 -16.49
N ASP A 196 -12.21 -32.34 -15.48
CA ASP A 196 -12.07 -31.72 -14.14
C ASP A 196 -10.94 -30.69 -14.07
N ALA A 197 -10.01 -30.71 -15.03
CA ALA A 197 -8.87 -29.80 -15.08
C ALA A 197 -8.58 -29.34 -16.51
N LEU A 198 -8.47 -28.02 -16.69
CA LEU A 198 -8.27 -27.39 -17.99
C LEU A 198 -7.20 -26.29 -17.87
N VAL A 199 -6.38 -26.14 -18.92
CA VAL A 199 -5.71 -24.87 -19.21
C VAL A 199 -6.60 -24.10 -20.18
N PHE A 200 -6.88 -22.83 -19.91
CA PHE A 200 -7.92 -22.06 -20.56
C PHE A 200 -7.45 -20.62 -20.82
N ASP A 201 -7.79 -20.09 -21.98
CA ASP A 201 -7.45 -18.75 -22.44
C ASP A 201 -8.57 -18.18 -23.35
N VAL A 202 -8.86 -16.88 -23.22
CA VAL A 202 -9.92 -16.18 -23.93
C VAL A 202 -9.37 -14.97 -24.69
N GLU A 203 -9.77 -14.84 -25.96
CA GLU A 203 -9.43 -13.71 -26.82
C GLU A 203 -10.67 -12.85 -27.11
N THR A 204 -10.48 -11.53 -27.07
CA THR A 204 -11.54 -10.52 -27.25
C THR A 204 -11.15 -9.51 -28.32
N CYS A 205 -12.00 -9.29 -29.32
CA CYS A 205 -11.82 -8.23 -30.32
C CYS A 205 -12.20 -6.86 -29.74
N MET A 206 -11.20 -6.12 -29.27
CA MET A 206 -11.37 -4.91 -28.42
C MET A 206 -12.07 -3.74 -29.13
N THR A 207 -11.95 -3.66 -30.46
CA THR A 207 -12.58 -2.64 -31.31
C THR A 207 -14.09 -2.89 -31.51
N GLU A 208 -14.55 -4.12 -31.32
CA GLU A 208 -15.90 -4.60 -31.66
C GLU A 208 -16.75 -4.91 -30.41
N GLY A 209 -16.25 -4.51 -29.23
CA GLY A 209 -16.95 -4.56 -27.96
C GLY A 209 -16.24 -5.34 -26.86
N LYS A 210 -16.96 -5.62 -25.77
CA LYS A 210 -16.45 -6.25 -24.54
C LYS A 210 -16.81 -7.72 -24.37
N TYR A 211 -17.33 -8.39 -25.41
CA TYR A 211 -17.69 -9.81 -25.35
C TYR A 211 -16.54 -10.72 -25.80
N PRO A 212 -16.47 -11.97 -25.30
CA PRO A 212 -15.48 -12.94 -25.74
C PRO A 212 -15.67 -13.27 -27.23
N THR A 213 -14.56 -13.40 -27.97
CA THR A 213 -14.59 -13.69 -29.40
C THR A 213 -14.24 -15.15 -29.68
N LEU A 214 -13.15 -15.62 -29.08
CA LEU A 214 -12.66 -17.00 -29.16
C LEU A 214 -12.19 -17.45 -27.78
N ALA A 215 -12.25 -18.75 -27.52
CA ALA A 215 -11.53 -19.34 -26.39
C ALA A 215 -10.91 -20.67 -26.77
N THR A 216 -9.79 -21.00 -26.15
CA THR A 216 -9.12 -22.29 -26.34
C THR A 216 -8.90 -22.94 -24.99
N ALA A 217 -9.15 -24.25 -24.93
CA ALA A 217 -8.89 -25.03 -23.74
C ALA A 217 -8.12 -26.32 -24.06
N LEU A 218 -7.34 -26.76 -23.08
CA LEU A 218 -6.57 -27.99 -23.11
C LEU A 218 -6.80 -28.78 -21.83
N SER A 219 -7.22 -30.02 -21.97
CA SER A 219 -7.27 -31.00 -20.88
C SER A 219 -6.05 -31.93 -20.92
N SER A 220 -6.02 -32.91 -20.02
CA SER A 220 -5.00 -33.97 -20.05
C SER A 220 -5.08 -34.90 -21.28
N THR A 221 -6.17 -34.83 -22.07
CA THR A 221 -6.42 -35.75 -23.19
C THR A 221 -6.87 -35.07 -24.48
N ASN A 222 -7.66 -34.00 -24.40
CA ASN A 222 -8.33 -33.37 -25.54
C ASN A 222 -8.06 -31.86 -25.62
N TRP A 223 -8.15 -31.33 -26.84
CA TRP A 223 -8.23 -29.90 -27.13
C TRP A 223 -9.68 -29.45 -27.26
N TYR A 224 -9.93 -28.18 -26.99
CA TYR A 224 -11.23 -27.55 -27.12
C TYR A 224 -11.09 -26.16 -27.74
N SER A 225 -12.03 -25.79 -28.60
CA SER A 225 -12.18 -24.43 -29.11
C SER A 225 -13.60 -23.95 -28.94
N TRP A 226 -13.79 -22.71 -28.52
CA TRP A 226 -15.08 -22.04 -28.48
C TRP A 226 -15.08 -20.87 -29.46
N CYS A 227 -16.12 -20.77 -30.29
CA CYS A 227 -16.35 -19.60 -31.13
C CYS A 227 -17.64 -18.89 -30.70
N SER A 228 -17.58 -17.57 -30.57
CA SER A 228 -18.77 -16.76 -30.32
C SER A 228 -19.73 -16.81 -31.52
N ARG A 229 -21.04 -16.77 -31.24
CA ARG A 229 -22.06 -16.60 -32.30
C ARG A 229 -21.85 -15.30 -33.08
N ARG A 230 -21.45 -14.22 -32.39
CA ARG A 230 -21.08 -12.93 -33.00
C ARG A 230 -20.03 -13.07 -34.10
N LEU A 231 -19.01 -13.87 -33.86
CA LEU A 231 -17.95 -14.12 -34.85
C LEU A 231 -18.46 -14.94 -36.03
N VAL A 232 -19.31 -15.95 -35.82
CA VAL A 232 -19.75 -16.86 -36.90
C VAL A 232 -20.93 -16.30 -37.70
N ASP A 233 -21.95 -15.80 -37.01
CA ASP A 233 -23.25 -15.47 -37.60
C ASP A 233 -23.36 -14.00 -38.05
N ASN A 234 -22.47 -13.12 -37.57
CA ASN A 234 -22.43 -11.69 -37.92
C ASN A 234 -23.71 -10.90 -37.55
N THR A 235 -24.32 -11.21 -36.40
CA THR A 235 -25.70 -10.82 -36.09
C THR A 235 -25.90 -9.78 -34.97
N GLU A 236 -24.87 -9.26 -34.31
CA GLU A 236 -25.05 -8.47 -33.07
C GLU A 236 -24.18 -7.21 -32.95
N GLU A 237 -24.79 -6.11 -32.50
CA GLU A 237 -24.15 -4.80 -32.29
C GLU A 237 -23.18 -4.76 -31.09
N PRO A 238 -22.25 -3.78 -31.02
CA PRO A 238 -21.33 -3.62 -29.91
C PRO A 238 -22.04 -3.28 -28.60
N LEU A 239 -21.50 -3.74 -27.47
CA LEU A 239 -21.95 -3.30 -26.15
C LEU A 239 -21.59 -1.81 -25.94
N ALA A 240 -22.60 -0.95 -25.71
CA ALA A 240 -22.37 0.45 -25.37
C ALA A 240 -21.50 0.60 -24.10
N PRO A 241 -20.72 1.70 -23.95
CA PRO A 241 -20.00 1.99 -22.71
C PRO A 241 -20.95 1.98 -21.50
N GLY A 242 -20.58 1.24 -20.44
CA GLY A 242 -21.42 1.05 -19.26
C GLY A 242 -22.58 0.06 -19.42
N GLY A 243 -22.73 -0.57 -20.60
CA GLY A 243 -23.71 -1.63 -20.83
C GLY A 243 -23.41 -2.90 -20.03
N ARG A 244 -24.46 -3.69 -19.76
CA ARG A 244 -24.34 -5.00 -19.09
C ARG A 244 -24.12 -6.12 -20.09
N LEU A 245 -23.23 -7.05 -19.75
CA LEU A 245 -23.02 -8.28 -20.49
C LEU A 245 -24.24 -9.19 -20.33
N GLN A 246 -24.83 -9.60 -21.44
CA GLN A 246 -25.80 -10.69 -21.44
C GLN A 246 -25.06 -12.02 -21.31
N LEU A 247 -25.50 -12.85 -20.38
CA LEU A 247 -24.79 -14.10 -20.04
C LEU A 247 -24.84 -15.12 -21.18
N GLU A 248 -25.85 -15.07 -22.05
CA GLU A 248 -25.97 -15.95 -23.22
C GLU A 248 -24.82 -15.82 -24.23
N HIS A 249 -24.11 -14.69 -24.23
CA HIS A 249 -22.95 -14.45 -25.09
C HIS A 249 -21.61 -14.80 -24.40
N LEU A 250 -21.65 -15.24 -23.14
CA LEU A 250 -20.46 -15.64 -22.39
C LEU A 250 -20.18 -17.15 -22.57
N ILE A 251 -19.05 -17.59 -22.04
CA ILE A 251 -18.52 -18.94 -22.26
C ILE A 251 -19.02 -19.87 -21.14
N PRO A 252 -19.78 -20.94 -21.46
CA PRO A 252 -20.15 -21.96 -20.47
C PRO A 252 -18.97 -22.91 -20.22
N LEU A 253 -18.67 -23.24 -18.96
CA LEU A 253 -17.63 -24.22 -18.61
C LEU A 253 -18.12 -25.37 -17.71
N GLU A 254 -19.28 -25.23 -17.09
CA GLU A 254 -19.77 -26.18 -16.09
C GLU A 254 -21.21 -26.63 -16.34
N ALA A 255 -22.02 -25.80 -17.01
CA ALA A 255 -23.43 -26.06 -17.26
C ALA A 255 -23.79 -25.89 -18.75
N SER A 256 -24.85 -26.58 -19.17
CA SER A 256 -25.38 -26.40 -20.51
C SER A 256 -26.16 -25.07 -20.58
N PRO A 257 -26.11 -24.32 -21.70
CA PRO A 257 -26.89 -23.08 -21.84
C PRO A 257 -28.38 -23.30 -21.54
N GLY A 258 -28.99 -22.42 -20.74
CA GLY A 258 -30.39 -22.51 -20.32
C GLY A 258 -30.70 -23.54 -19.22
N SER A 259 -29.69 -24.16 -18.61
CA SER A 259 -29.91 -25.06 -17.47
C SER A 259 -30.33 -24.26 -16.23
N SER A 260 -31.36 -24.74 -15.52
CA SER A 260 -31.72 -24.20 -14.20
C SER A 260 -30.58 -24.45 -13.21
N ILE A 261 -30.15 -23.39 -12.52
CA ILE A 261 -28.97 -23.41 -11.64
C ILE A 261 -29.07 -24.43 -10.50
N ASP A 262 -30.28 -24.63 -9.97
CA ASP A 262 -30.54 -25.54 -8.86
C ASP A 262 -30.46 -27.02 -9.27
N GLN A 263 -30.43 -27.30 -10.58
CA GLN A 263 -30.32 -28.64 -11.14
C GLN A 263 -28.88 -28.99 -11.56
N VAL A 264 -27.95 -28.05 -11.49
CA VAL A 264 -26.54 -28.28 -11.85
C VAL A 264 -25.82 -29.01 -10.72
N ASP A 265 -25.26 -30.18 -11.04
CA ASP A 265 -24.40 -30.93 -10.11
C ASP A 265 -23.00 -30.29 -10.04
N TRP A 266 -22.84 -29.33 -9.14
CA TRP A 266 -21.58 -28.65 -8.92
C TRP A 266 -20.55 -29.61 -8.33
N ARG A 267 -19.47 -29.87 -9.08
CA ARG A 267 -18.34 -30.69 -8.62
C ARG A 267 -17.01 -29.91 -8.67
N PRO A 268 -16.01 -30.28 -7.86
CA PRO A 268 -14.71 -29.62 -7.87
C PRO A 268 -14.03 -29.70 -9.25
N ARG A 269 -13.70 -28.54 -9.83
CA ARG A 269 -12.94 -28.41 -11.08
C ARG A 269 -11.88 -27.32 -10.97
N VAL A 270 -10.83 -27.40 -11.80
CA VAL A 270 -9.76 -26.40 -11.82
C VAL A 270 -9.50 -25.88 -13.24
N ALA A 271 -9.47 -24.56 -13.40
CA ALA A 271 -9.02 -23.90 -14.62
C ALA A 271 -7.70 -23.17 -14.36
N VAL A 272 -6.74 -23.35 -15.26
CA VAL A 272 -5.41 -22.75 -15.19
C VAL A 272 -5.24 -21.76 -16.33
N GLY A 273 -4.73 -20.57 -16.05
CA GLY A 273 -4.47 -19.55 -17.06
C GLY A 273 -3.25 -18.70 -16.73
N HIS A 274 -2.91 -17.79 -17.63
CA HIS A 274 -1.92 -16.77 -17.39
C HIS A 274 -2.62 -15.41 -17.35
N ASN A 275 -2.74 -14.80 -16.17
CA ASN A 275 -3.72 -13.74 -15.89
C ASN A 275 -5.18 -14.24 -15.94
N VAL A 276 -5.41 -15.42 -15.36
CA VAL A 276 -6.67 -16.17 -15.44
C VAL A 276 -7.92 -15.39 -15.01
N SER A 277 -7.77 -14.35 -14.18
CA SER A 277 -8.90 -13.53 -13.74
C SER A 277 -9.52 -12.72 -14.88
N PHE A 278 -8.76 -12.42 -15.93
CA PHE A 278 -9.31 -11.88 -17.17
C PHE A 278 -10.21 -12.90 -17.85
N ASP A 279 -9.72 -14.13 -18.05
CA ASP A 279 -10.47 -15.22 -18.67
C ASP A 279 -11.72 -15.57 -17.85
N ARG A 280 -11.58 -15.57 -16.52
CA ARG A 280 -12.67 -15.80 -15.57
C ARG A 280 -13.85 -14.87 -15.79
N SER A 281 -13.59 -13.61 -16.14
CA SER A 281 -14.64 -12.61 -16.32
C SER A 281 -15.55 -12.87 -17.53
N TYR A 282 -15.25 -13.89 -18.34
CA TYR A 282 -16.08 -14.31 -19.48
C TYR A 282 -16.75 -15.67 -19.27
N ILE A 283 -16.71 -16.24 -18.07
CA ILE A 283 -17.33 -17.52 -17.74
C ILE A 283 -18.72 -17.28 -17.14
N VAL A 284 -19.74 -17.91 -17.73
CA VAL A 284 -21.15 -17.73 -17.36
C VAL A 284 -21.39 -18.02 -15.87
N GLU A 285 -20.98 -19.21 -15.43
CA GLU A 285 -21.34 -19.75 -14.11
C GLU A 285 -20.69 -18.99 -12.95
N GLN A 286 -19.67 -18.18 -13.23
CA GLN A 286 -18.99 -17.36 -12.24
C GLN A 286 -19.83 -16.15 -11.81
N TYR A 287 -20.80 -15.73 -12.62
CA TYR A 287 -21.74 -14.64 -12.31
C TYR A 287 -22.91 -15.07 -11.43
N PHE A 288 -23.10 -16.36 -11.17
CA PHE A 288 -24.23 -16.81 -10.39
C PHE A 288 -24.07 -16.53 -8.88
N PRO A 289 -25.11 -16.08 -8.17
CA PRO A 289 -25.04 -15.71 -6.75
C PRO A 289 -24.58 -16.82 -5.81
N GLN A 290 -24.97 -18.08 -6.03
CA GLN A 290 -24.59 -19.23 -5.21
C GLN A 290 -23.11 -19.60 -5.39
N GLY A 291 -22.57 -19.29 -6.58
CA GLY A 291 -21.20 -19.64 -6.99
C GLY A 291 -21.03 -21.13 -7.32
N SER A 292 -20.06 -21.43 -8.17
CA SER A 292 -19.72 -22.80 -8.55
C SER A 292 -18.58 -23.40 -7.71
N GLN A 293 -18.28 -24.67 -7.96
CA GLN A 293 -17.13 -25.36 -7.39
C GLN A 293 -15.87 -25.27 -8.25
N LEU A 294 -15.90 -24.63 -9.43
CA LEU A 294 -14.71 -24.30 -10.21
C LEU A 294 -13.81 -23.32 -9.46
N ARG A 295 -12.50 -23.54 -9.53
CA ARG A 295 -11.47 -22.66 -8.96
C ARG A 295 -10.36 -22.40 -9.97
N PHE A 296 -9.71 -21.25 -9.83
CA PHE A 296 -8.74 -20.79 -10.81
C PHE A 296 -7.32 -20.78 -10.25
N VAL A 297 -6.37 -21.17 -11.08
CA VAL A 297 -4.94 -21.14 -10.79
C VAL A 297 -4.25 -20.23 -11.80
N ASP A 298 -3.62 -19.17 -11.29
CA ASP A 298 -2.94 -18.18 -12.12
C ASP A 298 -1.42 -18.40 -12.15
N THR A 299 -0.89 -18.75 -13.31
CA THR A 299 0.55 -18.92 -13.52
C THR A 299 1.33 -17.61 -13.35
N MET A 300 0.70 -16.46 -13.65
CA MET A 300 1.33 -15.14 -13.44
C MET A 300 1.51 -14.87 -11.95
N SER A 301 0.46 -15.03 -11.14
CA SER A 301 0.52 -14.90 -9.68
C SER A 301 1.57 -15.83 -9.05
N MET A 302 1.63 -17.10 -9.48
CA MET A 302 2.66 -18.04 -9.01
C MET A 302 4.07 -17.58 -9.36
N HIS A 303 4.28 -17.10 -10.59
CA HIS A 303 5.56 -16.53 -11.00
C HIS A 303 5.96 -15.34 -10.13
N ILE A 304 5.06 -14.37 -9.93
CA ILE A 304 5.36 -13.16 -9.15
C ILE A 304 5.83 -13.53 -7.74
N ALA A 305 5.14 -14.47 -7.08
CA ALA A 305 5.52 -14.95 -5.76
C ALA A 305 6.89 -15.66 -5.74
N LEU A 306 7.24 -16.39 -6.80
CA LEU A 306 8.47 -17.19 -6.87
C LEU A 306 9.70 -16.42 -7.35
N ALA A 307 9.52 -15.53 -8.33
CA ALA A 307 10.59 -14.91 -9.11
C ALA A 307 10.20 -13.56 -9.73
N GLY A 308 9.15 -12.90 -9.24
CA GLY A 308 8.78 -11.56 -9.69
C GLY A 308 9.75 -10.49 -9.18
N PHE A 309 9.87 -9.40 -9.95
CA PHE A 309 10.60 -8.21 -9.55
C PHE A 309 9.78 -7.28 -8.65
N THR A 310 10.44 -6.68 -7.66
CA THR A 310 9.89 -5.54 -6.90
C THR A 310 9.78 -4.28 -7.76
N THR A 311 9.06 -3.27 -7.30
CA THR A 311 8.92 -1.97 -7.99
C THR A 311 10.28 -1.32 -8.27
N ALA A 312 11.18 -1.27 -7.27
CA ALA A 312 12.56 -0.81 -7.47
C ALA A 312 13.33 -1.65 -8.50
N GLN A 313 13.24 -2.98 -8.44
CA GLN A 313 13.91 -3.89 -9.39
C GLN A 313 13.39 -3.71 -10.82
N ARG A 314 12.07 -3.56 -11.01
CA ARG A 314 11.45 -3.28 -12.31
C ARG A 314 11.98 -1.99 -12.91
N ALA A 315 12.08 -0.93 -12.11
CA ALA A 315 12.61 0.34 -12.58
C ALA A 315 14.09 0.25 -13.03
N VAL A 316 14.92 -0.52 -12.29
CA VAL A 316 16.31 -0.82 -12.70
C VAL A 316 16.33 -1.60 -14.02
N HIS A 317 15.54 -2.67 -14.11
CA HIS A 317 15.45 -3.53 -15.29
C HIS A 317 15.02 -2.75 -16.55
N MET A 318 13.99 -1.91 -16.44
CA MET A 318 13.51 -1.06 -17.53
C MET A 318 14.58 -0.07 -18.00
N LYS A 319 15.33 0.55 -17.09
CA LYS A 319 16.44 1.46 -17.44
C LYS A 319 17.54 0.73 -18.20
N LEU A 320 17.93 -0.47 -17.75
CA LEU A 320 18.94 -1.29 -18.42
C LEU A 320 18.49 -1.73 -19.81
N ASN A 321 17.23 -2.17 -19.96
CA ASN A 321 16.68 -2.54 -21.26
C ASN A 321 16.56 -1.34 -22.22
N ALA A 322 16.16 -0.18 -21.73
CA ALA A 322 16.13 1.05 -22.53
C ALA A 322 17.54 1.46 -22.99
N ALA A 323 18.56 1.28 -22.15
CA ALA A 323 19.96 1.50 -22.52
C ALA A 323 20.43 0.49 -23.58
N ARG A 324 20.07 -0.80 -23.46
CA ARG A 324 20.37 -1.86 -24.43
C ARG A 324 19.74 -1.60 -25.80
N LYS A 325 18.49 -1.12 -25.84
CA LYS A 325 17.77 -0.78 -27.09
C LYS A 325 18.32 0.46 -27.80
N LYS A 326 19.00 1.37 -27.10
CA LYS A 326 19.38 2.68 -27.66
C LYS A 326 20.64 2.68 -28.55
N LYS A 327 21.48 1.63 -28.58
CA LYS A 327 22.70 1.65 -29.44
C LYS A 327 23.18 0.26 -29.90
N PRO A 328 22.75 -0.22 -31.07
CA PRO A 328 23.35 -1.39 -31.71
C PRO A 328 24.82 -1.16 -32.15
N GLU A 329 25.13 0.05 -32.64
CA GLU A 329 26.43 0.38 -33.26
C GLU A 329 27.58 0.60 -32.25
N GLU A 330 27.29 1.11 -31.05
CA GLU A 330 28.32 1.24 -30.00
C GLU A 330 28.71 -0.10 -29.38
N ILE A 331 27.83 -1.11 -29.40
CA ILE A 331 28.13 -2.45 -28.87
C ILE A 331 29.18 -3.15 -29.74
N ALA A 332 29.19 -2.93 -31.06
CA ALA A 332 30.24 -3.48 -31.94
C ALA A 332 31.61 -2.82 -31.68
N LYS A 333 31.64 -1.48 -31.52
CA LYS A 333 32.86 -0.73 -31.16
C LYS A 333 33.35 -1.06 -29.74
N GLN A 334 32.45 -1.21 -28.77
CA GLN A 334 32.80 -1.52 -27.39
C GLN A 334 33.16 -3.01 -27.20
N LYS A 335 32.57 -3.95 -27.95
CA LYS A 335 33.04 -5.35 -27.96
C LYS A 335 34.46 -5.46 -28.52
N ALA A 336 34.82 -4.66 -29.53
CA ALA A 336 36.19 -4.61 -30.05
C ALA A 336 37.19 -4.00 -29.04
N ILE A 337 36.78 -3.02 -28.25
CA ILE A 337 37.60 -2.39 -27.20
C ILE A 337 37.67 -3.27 -25.93
N ALA A 338 36.57 -3.94 -25.56
CA ALA A 338 36.50 -4.87 -24.44
C ALA A 338 37.32 -6.14 -24.67
N LYS A 339 37.39 -6.64 -25.92
CA LYS A 339 38.26 -7.77 -26.29
C LYS A 339 39.76 -7.45 -26.13
N LYS A 340 40.15 -6.17 -26.24
CA LYS A 340 41.52 -5.69 -25.97
C LYS A 340 41.80 -5.38 -24.49
N LYS A 341 40.77 -5.12 -23.67
CA LYS A 341 40.92 -4.88 -22.21
C LYS A 341 40.68 -6.12 -21.33
N ALA A 342 40.08 -7.18 -21.88
CA ALA A 342 39.80 -8.43 -21.17
C ALA A 342 41.02 -9.33 -20.92
N SER A 343 42.24 -8.92 -21.32
CA SER A 343 43.46 -9.66 -21.01
C SER A 343 44.13 -9.25 -19.69
N SER A 344 43.68 -8.19 -18.98
CA SER A 344 44.37 -7.75 -17.74
C SER A 344 43.51 -7.42 -16.52
N LYS A 345 42.19 -7.67 -16.54
CA LYS A 345 41.36 -7.56 -15.32
C LYS A 345 40.24 -8.59 -15.36
N ARG A 346 40.45 -9.72 -14.68
CA ARG A 346 39.40 -10.67 -14.31
C ARG A 346 39.09 -10.50 -12.82
N ASP A 347 37.79 -10.57 -12.50
CA ASP A 347 37.21 -11.16 -11.27
C ASP A 347 36.54 -10.33 -10.16
N ASP A 348 36.13 -9.05 -10.29
CA ASP A 348 35.42 -8.42 -9.15
C ASP A 348 34.27 -7.41 -9.42
N ASP A 349 33.75 -7.29 -10.65
CA ASP A 349 32.69 -6.30 -10.97
C ASP A 349 31.39 -6.93 -11.54
N ASN A 350 31.24 -8.25 -11.45
CA ASN A 350 30.11 -9.00 -12.02
C ASN A 350 29.08 -9.48 -10.97
N SER A 351 29.21 -9.07 -9.70
CA SER A 351 28.32 -9.54 -8.61
C SER A 351 27.00 -8.78 -8.51
N THR A 352 26.91 -7.55 -9.02
CA THR A 352 25.85 -6.60 -8.63
C THR A 352 24.47 -6.83 -9.26
N GLN A 353 24.26 -7.86 -10.09
CA GLN A 353 22.97 -8.05 -10.79
C GLN A 353 22.49 -9.50 -10.97
N ARG A 354 22.92 -10.45 -10.12
CA ARG A 354 22.47 -11.87 -10.18
C ARG A 354 20.94 -12.02 -10.14
N TRP A 355 20.24 -11.14 -9.42
CA TRP A 355 18.78 -11.14 -9.35
C TRP A 355 18.09 -10.95 -10.72
N LEU A 356 18.75 -10.35 -11.72
CA LEU A 356 18.22 -10.24 -13.09
C LEU A 356 18.19 -11.58 -13.84
N GLU A 357 19.01 -12.54 -13.43
CA GLU A 357 19.12 -13.85 -14.07
C GLU A 357 18.08 -14.84 -13.51
N VAL A 358 17.64 -14.62 -12.27
CA VAL A 358 16.70 -15.50 -11.56
C VAL A 358 15.27 -14.97 -11.53
N GLY A 359 15.02 -13.80 -12.14
CA GLY A 359 13.73 -13.13 -12.18
C GLY A 359 13.33 -12.66 -13.57
N ALA A 360 12.06 -12.32 -13.73
CA ALA A 360 11.50 -11.86 -14.99
C ALA A 360 10.36 -10.85 -14.78
N MET A 361 9.94 -10.20 -15.88
CA MET A 361 8.69 -9.46 -15.93
C MET A 361 7.51 -10.44 -16.05
N ASN A 362 6.29 -9.93 -15.81
CA ASN A 362 5.13 -10.78 -15.59
C ASN A 362 4.50 -11.37 -16.86
N ASN A 363 4.87 -10.92 -18.06
CA ASN A 363 4.23 -11.40 -19.29
C ASN A 363 4.64 -12.85 -19.60
N LEU A 364 3.76 -13.59 -20.27
CA LEU A 364 3.96 -15.02 -20.54
C LEU A 364 5.30 -15.33 -21.24
N GLU A 365 5.78 -14.46 -22.13
CA GLU A 365 7.04 -14.70 -22.85
C GLU A 365 8.24 -14.72 -21.91
N ASP A 366 8.37 -13.68 -21.08
CA ASP A 366 9.46 -13.56 -20.12
C ASP A 366 9.38 -14.64 -19.04
N VAL A 367 8.16 -14.96 -18.57
CA VAL A 367 7.93 -16.01 -17.57
C VAL A 367 8.24 -17.40 -18.11
N TYR A 368 7.78 -17.71 -19.33
CA TYR A 368 8.07 -18.97 -20.01
C TYR A 368 9.58 -19.11 -20.25
N GLN A 369 10.25 -18.05 -20.70
CA GLN A 369 11.70 -18.04 -20.88
C GLN A 369 12.45 -18.34 -19.58
N LEU A 370 12.04 -17.77 -18.45
CA LEU A 370 12.68 -18.01 -17.17
C LEU A 370 12.47 -19.45 -16.67
N HIS A 371 11.22 -19.93 -16.69
CA HIS A 371 10.86 -21.17 -16.00
C HIS A 371 11.01 -22.44 -16.84
N CYS A 372 10.83 -22.33 -18.16
CA CYS A 372 10.98 -23.42 -19.14
C CYS A 372 12.33 -23.38 -19.87
N SER A 373 13.15 -22.32 -19.65
CA SER A 373 14.45 -22.14 -20.30
C SER A 373 14.40 -22.22 -21.84
N ALA A 374 13.28 -21.78 -22.42
CA ALA A 374 13.01 -21.84 -23.84
C ALA A 374 12.30 -20.56 -24.30
N LYS A 375 12.48 -20.16 -25.56
CA LYS A 375 11.67 -19.08 -26.14
C LYS A 375 10.30 -19.62 -26.53
N LEU A 376 9.30 -18.74 -26.58
CA LEU A 376 8.01 -19.11 -27.14
C LEU A 376 8.18 -19.57 -28.59
N PRO A 377 7.58 -20.71 -28.98
CA PRO A 377 7.79 -21.30 -30.29
C PRO A 377 6.92 -20.67 -31.41
N TYR A 378 6.33 -19.49 -31.18
CA TYR A 378 5.39 -18.84 -32.10
C TYR A 378 5.49 -17.30 -32.03
N ASP A 379 4.98 -16.64 -33.06
CA ASP A 379 4.97 -15.17 -33.17
C ASP A 379 3.73 -14.56 -32.49
N LYS A 380 3.95 -13.66 -31.53
CA LYS A 380 2.89 -12.91 -30.84
C LYS A 380 2.30 -11.76 -31.64
N GLN A 381 2.85 -11.41 -32.80
CA GLN A 381 2.30 -10.31 -33.62
C GLN A 381 0.84 -10.55 -34.04
N LEU A 382 0.40 -11.80 -34.13
CA LEU A 382 -0.99 -12.16 -34.43
C LEU A 382 -1.99 -11.70 -33.36
N GLN A 383 -1.57 -11.57 -32.10
CA GLN A 383 -2.41 -11.06 -31.01
C GLN A 383 -2.94 -9.64 -31.30
N LYS A 384 -2.17 -8.83 -32.04
CA LYS A 384 -2.57 -7.47 -32.41
C LYS A 384 -3.86 -7.42 -33.22
N VAL A 385 -4.24 -8.51 -33.90
CA VAL A 385 -5.50 -8.58 -34.63
C VAL A 385 -6.70 -8.50 -33.67
N PHE A 386 -6.60 -9.06 -32.47
CA PHE A 386 -7.65 -8.93 -31.45
C PHE A 386 -7.69 -7.55 -30.80
N VAL A 387 -6.54 -6.85 -30.74
CA VAL A 387 -6.45 -5.53 -30.09
C VAL A 387 -6.85 -4.39 -31.04
N ASP A 388 -6.30 -4.40 -32.26
CA ASP A 388 -6.39 -3.28 -33.21
C ASP A 388 -7.23 -3.63 -34.46
N GLY A 389 -7.52 -4.91 -34.70
CA GLY A 389 -8.23 -5.40 -35.89
C GLY A 389 -9.75 -5.40 -35.75
N THR A 390 -10.48 -5.93 -36.74
CA THR A 390 -11.96 -6.05 -36.74
C THR A 390 -12.40 -7.52 -36.71
N LEU A 391 -13.69 -7.79 -36.43
CA LEU A 391 -14.22 -9.16 -36.49
C LEU A 391 -14.05 -9.81 -37.87
N ASP A 392 -14.15 -9.04 -38.96
CA ASP A 392 -13.90 -9.55 -40.32
C ASP A 392 -12.46 -10.02 -40.51
N GLN A 393 -11.49 -9.28 -39.99
CA GLN A 393 -10.09 -9.71 -40.03
C GLN A 393 -9.85 -10.96 -39.19
N VAL A 394 -10.57 -11.12 -38.08
CA VAL A 394 -10.54 -12.36 -37.27
C VAL A 394 -11.10 -13.54 -38.07
N ARG A 395 -12.19 -13.35 -38.82
CA ARG A 395 -12.77 -14.38 -39.71
C ARG A 395 -11.79 -14.78 -40.81
N GLU A 396 -11.21 -13.81 -41.51
CA GLU A 396 -10.25 -14.05 -42.59
C GLU A 396 -9.01 -14.82 -42.11
N LYS A 397 -8.53 -14.51 -40.90
CA LYS A 397 -7.32 -15.10 -40.30
C LYS A 397 -7.62 -16.16 -39.24
N PHE A 398 -8.83 -16.74 -39.26
CA PHE A 398 -9.29 -17.64 -38.20
C PHE A 398 -8.34 -18.81 -37.90
N GLN A 399 -7.87 -19.54 -38.92
CA GLN A 399 -7.00 -20.71 -38.71
C GLN A 399 -5.63 -20.34 -38.11
N PRO A 400 -4.90 -19.33 -38.63
CA PRO A 400 -3.69 -18.82 -37.96
C PRO A 400 -3.94 -18.34 -36.53
N LEU A 401 -5.04 -17.62 -36.28
CA LEU A 401 -5.36 -17.07 -34.96
C LEU A 401 -5.68 -18.18 -33.95
N MET A 402 -6.48 -19.20 -34.32
CA MET A 402 -6.74 -20.34 -33.44
C MET A 402 -5.48 -21.17 -33.16
N THR A 403 -4.59 -21.29 -34.15
CA THR A 403 -3.29 -21.95 -33.95
C THR A 403 -2.42 -21.15 -32.98
N TYR A 404 -2.44 -19.82 -33.05
CA TYR A 404 -1.83 -18.94 -32.07
C TYR A 404 -2.41 -19.17 -30.66
N CYS A 405 -3.74 -19.16 -30.50
CA CYS A 405 -4.40 -19.37 -29.21
C CYS A 405 -4.05 -20.76 -28.62
N GLY A 406 -4.08 -21.81 -29.43
CA GLY A 406 -3.68 -23.16 -29.01
C GLY A 406 -2.20 -23.23 -28.60
N ASN A 407 -1.33 -22.48 -29.27
CA ASN A 407 0.07 -22.40 -28.86
C ASN A 407 0.27 -21.66 -27.53
N ASP A 408 -0.53 -20.63 -27.26
CA ASP A 408 -0.51 -19.89 -26.00
C ASP A 408 -0.98 -20.76 -24.83
N VAL A 409 -2.10 -21.46 -25.00
CA VAL A 409 -2.59 -22.47 -24.04
C VAL A 409 -1.56 -23.59 -23.82
N ARG A 410 -0.90 -24.08 -24.87
CA ARG A 410 0.17 -25.09 -24.75
C ARG A 410 1.36 -24.57 -23.96
N ALA A 411 1.80 -23.33 -24.21
CA ALA A 411 2.88 -22.71 -23.47
C ALA A 411 2.51 -22.53 -21.98
N THR A 412 1.27 -22.13 -21.70
CA THR A 412 0.73 -22.02 -20.35
C THR A 412 0.64 -23.39 -19.64
N HIS A 413 0.29 -24.47 -20.34
CA HIS A 413 0.34 -25.83 -19.80
C HIS A 413 1.76 -26.25 -19.41
N GLN A 414 2.73 -26.08 -20.31
CA GLN A 414 4.13 -26.38 -20.04
C GLN A 414 4.69 -25.53 -18.89
N LEU A 415 4.32 -24.25 -18.84
CA LEU A 415 4.67 -23.37 -17.74
C LEU A 415 4.06 -23.86 -16.41
N THR A 416 2.80 -24.31 -16.43
CA THR A 416 2.13 -24.90 -15.27
C THR A 416 2.88 -26.14 -14.76
N GLN A 417 3.29 -27.04 -15.68
CA GLN A 417 4.12 -28.21 -15.33
C GLN A 417 5.42 -27.80 -14.64
N ALA A 418 6.05 -26.69 -15.08
CA ALA A 418 7.29 -26.19 -14.49
C ALA A 418 7.07 -25.43 -13.17
N LEU A 419 5.93 -24.76 -12.98
CA LEU A 419 5.66 -23.89 -11.83
C LEU A 419 5.08 -24.64 -10.63
N ILE A 420 4.15 -25.57 -10.81
CA ILE A 420 3.45 -26.23 -9.69
C ILE A 420 4.42 -26.89 -8.69
N PRO A 421 5.44 -27.67 -9.12
CA PRO A 421 6.41 -28.25 -8.19
C PRO A 421 7.20 -27.18 -7.43
N LYS A 422 7.66 -26.14 -8.13
CA LYS A 422 8.41 -25.01 -7.54
C LYS A 422 7.56 -24.22 -6.54
N PHE A 423 6.27 -24.06 -6.84
CA PHE A 423 5.31 -23.40 -5.96
C PHE A 423 5.08 -24.18 -4.68
N ARG A 424 4.87 -25.50 -4.76
CA ARG A 424 4.71 -26.38 -3.58
C ARG A 424 5.95 -26.38 -2.68
N GLU A 425 7.15 -26.32 -3.25
CA GLU A 425 8.40 -26.23 -2.49
C GLU A 425 8.54 -24.86 -1.75
N ALA A 426 8.18 -23.78 -2.44
CA ALA A 426 8.24 -22.44 -1.86
C ALA A 426 7.13 -22.17 -0.84
N MET A 427 5.94 -22.74 -1.06
CA MET A 427 4.71 -22.55 -0.28
C MET A 427 4.20 -23.89 0.26
N PRO A 428 4.89 -24.48 1.26
CA PRO A 428 4.68 -25.87 1.66
C PRO A 428 3.38 -26.12 2.44
N HIS A 429 2.76 -25.08 3.01
CA HIS A 429 1.54 -25.23 3.80
C HIS A 429 0.29 -25.21 2.89
N PRO A 430 -0.63 -26.19 3.01
CA PRO A 430 -1.81 -26.29 2.13
C PRO A 430 -2.76 -25.10 2.24
N VAL A 431 -2.81 -24.44 3.41
CA VAL A 431 -3.59 -23.20 3.62
C VAL A 431 -3.27 -22.13 2.58
N THR A 432 -2.00 -21.97 2.18
CA THR A 432 -1.63 -20.95 1.17
C THR A 432 -2.31 -21.22 -0.17
N PHE A 433 -2.38 -22.50 -0.58
CA PHE A 433 -3.09 -22.86 -1.81
C PHE A 433 -4.61 -22.75 -1.64
N GLY A 434 -5.16 -23.16 -0.49
CA GLY A 434 -6.58 -23.03 -0.19
C GLY A 434 -7.08 -21.59 -0.17
N GLY A 435 -6.31 -20.69 0.43
CA GLY A 435 -6.58 -19.24 0.41
C GLY A 435 -6.57 -18.70 -1.02
N LEU A 436 -5.59 -19.09 -1.84
CA LEU A 436 -5.50 -18.68 -3.25
C LEU A 436 -6.74 -19.11 -4.05
N LEU A 437 -7.17 -20.37 -3.90
CA LEU A 437 -8.37 -20.86 -4.55
C LEU A 437 -9.59 -20.07 -4.09
N GLU A 438 -9.76 -19.80 -2.79
CA GLU A 438 -10.92 -19.06 -2.31
C GLU A 438 -10.95 -17.61 -2.81
N MET A 439 -9.79 -16.93 -2.80
CA MET A 439 -9.67 -15.57 -3.36
C MET A 439 -10.00 -15.51 -4.85
N SER A 440 -9.75 -16.59 -5.60
CA SER A 440 -10.10 -16.66 -7.03
C SER A 440 -11.61 -16.61 -7.32
N SER A 441 -12.44 -16.80 -6.29
CA SER A 441 -13.91 -16.82 -6.40
C SER A 441 -14.61 -15.51 -6.03
N ALA A 442 -13.85 -14.42 -5.88
CA ALA A 442 -14.34 -13.09 -5.54
C ALA A 442 -15.53 -12.66 -6.43
N TYR A 443 -16.50 -11.97 -5.81
CA TYR A 443 -17.80 -11.67 -6.39
C TYR A 443 -18.42 -10.43 -5.76
N LEU A 444 -18.85 -9.49 -6.60
CA LEU A 444 -19.42 -8.22 -6.19
C LEU A 444 -20.82 -8.06 -6.81
N PRO A 445 -21.90 -8.25 -6.05
CA PRO A 445 -23.26 -8.05 -6.54
C PRO A 445 -23.55 -6.57 -6.76
N VAL A 446 -24.28 -6.28 -7.82
CA VAL A 446 -24.74 -4.94 -8.18
C VAL A 446 -26.20 -4.98 -8.64
N ASN A 447 -26.84 -3.82 -8.64
CA ASN A 447 -28.21 -3.64 -9.12
C ASN A 447 -28.29 -2.36 -9.97
N LYS A 448 -29.50 -1.89 -10.34
CA LYS A 448 -29.71 -0.64 -11.12
C LYS A 448 -29.04 0.61 -10.54
N ASN A 449 -28.66 0.59 -9.26
CA ASN A 449 -28.01 1.71 -8.61
C ASN A 449 -26.59 1.92 -9.16
N TRP A 450 -25.97 0.88 -9.76
CA TRP A 450 -24.66 1.00 -10.41
C TRP A 450 -24.67 1.99 -11.58
N GLU A 451 -25.64 1.87 -12.50
CA GLU A 451 -25.77 2.82 -13.62
C GLU A 451 -26.16 4.20 -13.13
N THR A 452 -27.07 4.25 -12.15
CA THR A 452 -27.52 5.51 -11.53
C THR A 452 -26.35 6.25 -10.92
N TYR A 453 -25.47 5.55 -10.21
CA TYR A 453 -24.27 6.09 -9.60
C TYR A 453 -23.28 6.65 -10.63
N ILE A 454 -23.01 5.92 -11.71
CA ILE A 454 -22.12 6.40 -12.79
C ILE A 454 -22.71 7.66 -13.43
N SER A 455 -24.01 7.64 -13.75
CA SER A 455 -24.71 8.77 -14.34
C SER A 455 -24.70 10.00 -13.43
N LYS A 456 -25.05 9.84 -12.14
CA LYS A 456 -25.01 10.91 -11.14
C LYS A 456 -23.60 11.46 -10.92
N SER A 457 -22.59 10.57 -10.85
CA SER A 457 -21.19 10.98 -10.68
C SER A 457 -20.66 11.76 -11.87
N ASN A 458 -20.98 11.33 -13.09
CA ASN A 458 -20.67 12.08 -14.31
C ASN A 458 -21.37 13.43 -14.35
N ALA A 459 -22.69 13.46 -14.10
CA ALA A 459 -23.45 14.72 -14.09
C ALA A 459 -22.94 15.71 -13.02
N ALA A 460 -22.62 15.22 -11.82
CA ALA A 460 -22.04 16.04 -10.75
C ALA A 460 -20.64 16.57 -11.14
N CYS A 461 -19.82 15.74 -11.79
CA CYS A 461 -18.51 16.14 -12.29
C CYS A 461 -18.64 17.24 -13.36
N ASP A 462 -19.46 17.00 -14.38
CA ASP A 462 -19.68 17.93 -15.49
C ASP A 462 -20.23 19.27 -14.98
N LYS A 463 -21.15 19.24 -14.01
CA LYS A 463 -21.69 20.44 -13.36
C LYS A 463 -20.59 21.24 -12.65
N LEU A 464 -19.77 20.61 -11.80
CA LEU A 464 -18.70 21.31 -11.09
C LEU A 464 -17.61 21.83 -12.04
N GLU A 465 -17.33 21.12 -13.13
CA GLU A 465 -16.41 21.58 -14.16
C GLU A 465 -16.95 22.81 -14.91
N GLN A 466 -18.25 22.83 -15.23
CA GLN A 466 -18.90 23.99 -15.83
C GLN A 466 -18.90 25.19 -14.89
N GLU A 467 -19.24 25.01 -13.61
CA GLU A 467 -19.17 26.06 -12.59
C GLU A 467 -17.74 26.61 -12.46
N MET A 468 -16.74 25.73 -12.37
CA MET A 468 -15.33 26.10 -12.31
C MET A 468 -14.87 26.87 -13.56
N ASN A 469 -15.30 26.46 -14.75
CA ASN A 469 -14.99 27.17 -15.99
C ASN A 469 -15.65 28.56 -16.00
N ASN A 470 -16.91 28.68 -15.59
CA ASN A 470 -17.62 29.95 -15.50
C ASN A 470 -16.93 30.92 -14.54
N ASP A 471 -16.48 30.45 -13.38
CA ASP A 471 -15.74 31.25 -12.41
C ASP A 471 -14.38 31.71 -12.96
N LEU A 472 -13.67 30.85 -13.67
CA LEU A 472 -12.40 31.20 -14.32
C LEU A 472 -12.59 32.20 -15.46
N VAL A 473 -13.65 32.05 -16.27
CA VAL A 473 -14.03 33.01 -17.32
C VAL A 473 -14.38 34.36 -16.71
N LYS A 474 -15.14 34.38 -15.60
CA LYS A 474 -15.46 35.60 -14.86
C LYS A 474 -14.19 36.29 -14.37
N LEU A 475 -13.28 35.56 -13.72
CA LEU A 475 -11.98 36.09 -13.28
C LEU A 475 -11.18 36.64 -14.46
N ALA A 476 -11.13 35.92 -15.59
CA ALA A 476 -10.44 36.38 -16.79
C ALA A 476 -11.00 37.72 -17.31
N ARG A 477 -12.33 37.87 -17.34
CA ARG A 477 -13.00 39.11 -17.79
C ARG A 477 -12.75 40.27 -16.82
N GLU A 478 -12.85 40.04 -15.52
CA GLU A 478 -12.52 41.03 -14.48
C GLU A 478 -11.08 41.53 -14.63
N ARG A 479 -10.13 40.63 -14.93
CA ARG A 479 -8.74 41.04 -15.19
C ARG A 479 -8.56 41.75 -16.52
N LEU A 480 -9.29 41.34 -17.56
CA LEU A 480 -9.24 42.02 -18.86
C LEU A 480 -9.65 43.50 -18.76
N ALA A 481 -10.59 43.83 -17.88
CA ALA A 481 -11.04 45.21 -17.63
C ALA A 481 -9.91 46.14 -17.15
N LEU A 482 -8.85 45.60 -16.52
CA LEU A 482 -7.67 46.39 -16.10
C LEU A 482 -6.94 47.06 -17.27
N ARG A 483 -7.25 46.68 -18.51
CA ARG A 483 -6.69 47.29 -19.71
C ARG A 483 -7.21 48.71 -19.97
N GLU A 484 -8.45 49.02 -19.62
CA GLU A 484 -9.09 50.30 -20.00
C GLU A 484 -8.30 51.52 -19.50
N ASN A 485 -7.64 51.38 -18.34
CA ASN A 485 -6.85 52.43 -17.68
C ASN A 485 -5.36 52.08 -17.51
N ASP A 486 -4.84 51.06 -18.22
CA ASP A 486 -3.48 50.53 -17.99
C ASP A 486 -3.20 50.09 -16.53
N GLU A 487 -4.26 49.81 -15.75
CA GLU A 487 -4.20 49.43 -14.33
C GLU A 487 -3.43 48.12 -14.09
N TYR A 488 -3.36 47.24 -15.10
CA TYR A 488 -2.60 46.00 -15.02
C TYR A 488 -1.11 46.23 -14.73
N LYS A 489 -0.55 47.40 -15.06
CA LYS A 489 0.85 47.78 -14.74
C LYS A 489 1.07 47.93 -13.22
N ASN A 490 0.01 48.28 -12.48
CA ASN A 490 0.02 48.48 -11.04
C ASN A 490 -0.47 47.24 -10.26
N ASP A 491 -0.84 46.15 -10.95
CA ASP A 491 -1.31 44.91 -10.33
C ASP A 491 -0.13 43.94 -10.10
N LEU A 492 -0.06 43.36 -8.90
CA LEU A 492 1.06 42.50 -8.47
C LEU A 492 1.17 41.17 -9.27
N TRP A 493 0.09 40.72 -9.91
CA TRP A 493 0.03 39.45 -10.65
C TRP A 493 0.00 39.62 -12.17
N MET A 494 -0.59 40.71 -12.66
CA MET A 494 -0.92 40.89 -14.09
C MET A 494 0.12 41.70 -14.89
N TRP A 495 1.10 42.33 -14.23
CA TRP A 495 2.08 43.26 -14.82
C TRP A 495 3.01 42.64 -15.90
N ASP A 496 3.31 41.34 -15.79
CA ASP A 496 4.28 40.63 -16.64
C ASP A 496 3.65 39.83 -17.80
N LEU A 497 2.32 39.84 -17.91
CA LEU A 497 1.61 39.16 -18.99
C LEU A 497 1.73 39.91 -20.32
N ASP A 498 1.56 39.20 -21.44
CA ASP A 498 1.62 39.78 -22.78
C ASP A 498 0.28 40.44 -23.16
N TRP A 499 0.18 41.75 -22.91
CA TRP A 499 -0.99 42.57 -23.20
C TRP A 499 -1.10 43.03 -24.66
N SER A 500 -0.22 42.56 -25.56
CA SER A 500 -0.23 42.98 -26.97
C SER A 500 -1.43 42.44 -27.76
N THR A 501 -2.00 43.30 -28.61
CA THR A 501 -3.10 42.95 -29.53
C THR A 501 -2.60 42.70 -30.95
N GLN A 502 -3.35 41.92 -31.72
CA GLN A 502 -3.04 41.66 -33.14
C GLN A 502 -3.82 42.59 -34.04
N LYS A 503 -3.19 43.12 -35.09
CA LYS A 503 -3.91 43.89 -36.12
C LYS A 503 -4.69 42.93 -37.04
N VAL A 504 -5.93 43.28 -37.38
CA VAL A 504 -6.72 42.50 -38.35
C VAL A 504 -6.07 42.60 -39.72
N THR A 505 -5.77 41.44 -40.34
CA THR A 505 -5.20 41.34 -41.69
C THR A 505 -5.96 40.28 -42.47
N THR A 506 -5.82 40.25 -43.80
CA THR A 506 -6.45 39.24 -44.68
C THR A 506 -6.05 37.78 -44.39
N ARG A 507 -5.04 37.55 -43.54
CA ARG A 507 -4.57 36.23 -43.07
C ARG A 507 -4.93 35.90 -41.62
N THR A 508 -5.63 36.78 -40.91
CA THR A 508 -5.99 36.56 -39.50
C THR A 508 -7.10 35.51 -39.42
N LYS A 509 -6.81 34.34 -38.83
CA LYS A 509 -7.76 33.20 -38.74
C LYS A 509 -9.02 33.48 -37.89
N SER A 510 -8.99 34.50 -37.03
CA SER A 510 -10.09 34.90 -36.13
C SER A 510 -10.06 36.41 -35.95
N ALA A 511 -10.85 37.15 -36.74
CA ALA A 511 -10.87 38.61 -36.73
C ALA A 511 -11.43 39.17 -35.41
N GLU A 512 -12.36 38.43 -34.81
CA GLU A 512 -13.08 38.72 -33.57
C GLU A 512 -12.16 38.73 -32.35
N LEU A 513 -11.08 37.95 -32.38
CA LEU A 513 -10.09 37.87 -31.31
C LEU A 513 -8.99 38.93 -31.44
N ALA A 514 -8.83 39.60 -32.59
CA ALA A 514 -7.68 40.46 -32.87
C ALA A 514 -7.51 41.62 -31.87
N GLY A 515 -8.64 42.15 -31.37
CA GLY A 515 -8.69 43.23 -30.38
C GLY A 515 -8.28 42.85 -28.95
N TYR A 516 -8.06 41.57 -28.65
CA TYR A 516 -7.82 41.07 -27.30
C TYR A 516 -6.32 40.81 -27.02
N PRO A 517 -5.87 40.94 -25.74
CA PRO A 517 -4.52 40.60 -25.31
C PRO A 517 -4.10 39.18 -25.69
N LYS A 518 -2.82 38.95 -26.00
CA LYS A 518 -2.31 37.61 -26.35
C LYS A 518 -2.63 36.56 -25.29
N TRP A 519 -2.41 36.85 -24.00
CA TRP A 519 -2.72 35.90 -22.92
C TRP A 519 -4.20 35.51 -22.87
N PHE A 520 -5.11 36.40 -23.24
CA PHE A 520 -6.55 36.15 -23.28
C PHE A 520 -6.94 35.33 -24.52
N ARG A 521 -6.36 35.67 -25.67
CA ARG A 521 -6.56 34.93 -26.93
C ARG A 521 -6.06 33.49 -26.82
N ASP A 522 -4.95 33.27 -26.11
CA ASP A 522 -4.41 31.94 -25.85
C ASP A 522 -5.35 31.07 -24.98
N MET A 523 -6.40 31.63 -24.37
CA MET A 523 -7.47 30.89 -23.68
C MET A 523 -8.70 30.62 -24.55
N CYS A 524 -8.78 31.22 -25.74
CA CYS A 524 -9.88 31.08 -26.67
C CYS A 524 -9.48 30.14 -27.83
N ASP A 525 -9.54 28.83 -27.60
CA ASP A 525 -9.19 27.81 -28.61
C ASP A 525 -10.16 27.82 -29.83
N LYS A 526 -11.42 28.22 -29.61
CA LYS A 526 -12.45 28.45 -30.62
C LYS A 526 -13.09 29.82 -30.41
N VAL A 527 -13.54 30.46 -31.49
CA VAL A 527 -14.26 31.74 -31.40
C VAL A 527 -15.72 31.44 -31.06
N GLU A 528 -16.05 31.48 -29.78
CA GLU A 528 -17.42 31.47 -29.28
C GLU A 528 -17.73 32.88 -28.77
N LEU A 529 -18.86 33.45 -29.19
CA LEU A 529 -19.28 34.79 -28.79
C LEU A 529 -20.48 34.67 -27.84
N ASP A 530 -20.51 35.52 -26.81
CA ASP A 530 -21.69 35.62 -25.95
C ASP A 530 -22.81 36.46 -26.59
N GLU A 531 -23.94 36.63 -25.88
CA GLU A 531 -25.09 37.42 -26.34
C GLU A 531 -24.74 38.88 -26.67
N LYS A 532 -23.60 39.40 -26.17
CA LYS A 532 -23.10 40.76 -26.42
C LYS A 532 -22.10 40.80 -27.57
N GLY A 533 -21.81 39.67 -28.22
CA GLY A 533 -20.83 39.56 -29.30
C GLY A 533 -19.38 39.54 -28.82
N GLU A 534 -19.12 39.29 -27.53
CA GLU A 534 -17.77 39.23 -26.97
C GLU A 534 -17.22 37.79 -26.95
N PRO A 535 -15.92 37.57 -27.27
CA PRO A 535 -15.31 36.26 -27.19
C PRO A 535 -15.32 35.67 -25.78
N VAL A 536 -15.72 34.41 -25.70
CA VAL A 536 -15.74 33.60 -24.48
C VAL A 536 -14.55 32.62 -24.50
N PRO A 537 -13.71 32.58 -23.45
CA PRO A 537 -12.69 31.53 -23.32
C PRO A 537 -13.34 30.14 -23.24
N GLY A 538 -13.20 29.33 -24.28
CA GLY A 538 -13.93 28.06 -24.41
C GLY A 538 -13.35 26.87 -23.62
N LYS A 539 -12.08 26.91 -23.19
CA LYS A 539 -11.45 25.80 -22.45
C LYS A 539 -10.39 26.26 -21.46
N VAL A 540 -10.81 27.01 -20.44
CA VAL A 540 -9.90 27.43 -19.36
C VAL A 540 -9.66 26.26 -18.42
N SER A 541 -8.39 25.85 -18.25
CA SER A 541 -8.02 24.77 -17.32
C SER A 541 -7.03 25.23 -16.26
N LEU A 542 -7.08 24.60 -15.09
CA LEU A 542 -6.15 24.85 -13.98
C LEU A 542 -4.68 24.52 -14.29
N ARG A 543 -4.40 23.87 -15.43
CA ARG A 543 -3.03 23.59 -15.88
C ARG A 543 -2.40 24.79 -16.59
N MET A 544 -3.19 25.79 -16.98
CA MET A 544 -2.69 26.98 -17.66
C MET A 544 -1.91 27.87 -16.70
N ARG A 545 -0.70 28.28 -17.09
CA ARG A 545 0.19 29.09 -16.24
C ARG A 545 -0.41 30.45 -15.83
N VAL A 546 -1.37 30.95 -16.61
CA VAL A 546 -2.06 32.21 -16.33
C VAL A 546 -3.08 32.09 -15.19
N VAL A 547 -3.65 30.91 -14.95
CA VAL A 547 -4.75 30.72 -13.99
C VAL A 547 -4.36 31.07 -12.54
N PRO A 548 -3.20 30.64 -12.00
CA PRO A 548 -2.75 31.10 -10.69
C PRO A 548 -2.65 32.63 -10.53
N LYS A 549 -2.37 33.35 -11.61
CA LYS A 549 -2.33 34.83 -11.64
C LYS A 549 -3.74 35.43 -11.69
N LEU A 550 -4.66 34.85 -12.49
CA LEU A 550 -6.07 35.29 -12.53
C LEU A 550 -6.74 35.18 -11.16
N MET A 551 -6.42 34.11 -10.43
CA MET A 551 -6.89 33.83 -9.06
C MET A 551 -6.16 34.65 -7.99
N GLN A 552 -5.12 35.42 -8.36
CA GLN A 552 -4.26 36.18 -7.45
C GLN A 552 -3.81 35.33 -6.26
N LEU A 553 -3.23 34.15 -6.53
CA LEU A 553 -2.78 33.24 -5.48
C LEU A 553 -1.62 33.85 -4.68
N THR A 554 -1.67 33.62 -3.37
CA THR A 554 -0.68 34.05 -2.39
C THR A 554 -0.10 32.87 -1.62
N TRP A 555 1.18 32.94 -1.28
CA TRP A 555 1.85 32.04 -0.35
C TRP A 555 2.13 32.79 0.95
N ASP A 556 1.46 32.42 2.02
CA ASP A 556 1.50 33.09 3.32
C ASP A 556 1.19 34.61 3.20
N GLY A 557 0.29 34.97 2.28
CA GLY A 557 -0.07 36.36 1.96
C GLY A 557 0.84 37.06 0.93
N TRP A 558 1.95 36.45 0.50
CA TRP A 558 2.82 37.00 -0.53
C TRP A 558 2.41 36.58 -1.95
N PRO A 559 2.48 37.47 -2.96
CA PRO A 559 2.03 37.15 -4.31
C PRO A 559 2.91 36.07 -4.96
N LEU A 560 2.27 35.06 -5.55
CA LEU A 560 2.94 34.04 -6.34
C LEU A 560 3.37 34.57 -7.71
N HIS A 561 4.58 34.17 -8.12
CA HIS A 561 5.18 34.52 -9.40
C HIS A 561 5.89 33.30 -10.01
N HIS A 562 5.93 33.23 -11.34
CA HIS A 562 6.55 32.13 -12.07
C HIS A 562 7.67 32.64 -12.97
N THR A 563 8.81 31.97 -12.92
CA THR A 563 9.96 32.24 -13.81
C THR A 563 10.33 31.01 -14.63
N MET A 564 10.92 31.21 -15.81
CA MET A 564 11.36 30.08 -16.65
C MET A 564 12.50 29.28 -16.03
N GLU A 565 13.37 29.93 -15.26
CA GLU A 565 14.56 29.31 -14.67
C GLU A 565 14.24 28.59 -13.36
N HIS A 566 13.51 29.24 -12.44
CA HIS A 566 13.28 28.74 -11.08
C HIS A 566 11.88 28.19 -10.82
N GLY A 567 10.96 28.28 -11.80
CA GLY A 567 9.57 27.83 -11.64
C GLY A 567 8.74 28.76 -10.76
N TRP A 568 7.77 28.20 -10.03
CA TRP A 568 6.90 28.97 -9.12
C TRP A 568 7.58 29.30 -7.78
N GLY A 569 7.34 30.52 -7.30
CA GLY A 569 7.80 31.07 -6.03
C GLY A 569 6.94 32.24 -5.58
N TRP A 570 7.28 32.87 -4.46
CA TRP A 570 6.60 34.08 -3.97
C TRP A 570 7.56 35.27 -3.87
N LEU A 571 7.01 36.48 -3.92
CA LEU A 571 7.78 37.73 -3.88
C LEU A 571 7.65 38.45 -2.55
N GLU A 572 8.79 38.84 -1.97
CA GLU A 572 8.91 39.65 -0.76
C GLU A 572 9.66 40.96 -1.06
N PRO A 573 9.40 42.07 -0.35
CA PRO A 573 10.23 43.28 -0.46
C PRO A 573 11.68 42.98 -0.05
N ALA A 574 12.66 43.44 -0.83
CA ALA A 574 14.07 43.31 -0.45
C ALA A 574 14.42 44.27 0.72
N PRO A 575 15.26 43.84 1.69
CA PRO A 575 15.79 44.71 2.74
C PRO A 575 16.58 45.90 2.16
N LEU A 576 16.56 47.05 2.86
CA LEU A 576 17.23 48.29 2.43
C LEU A 576 18.72 48.11 2.10
N GLU A 577 19.40 47.22 2.83
CA GLU A 577 20.82 46.89 2.66
C GLU A 577 21.13 46.14 1.35
N ALA A 578 20.17 45.40 0.79
CA ALA A 578 20.33 44.66 -0.46
C ALA A 578 20.06 45.52 -1.71
N MET A 579 19.32 46.63 -1.55
CA MET A 579 18.99 47.56 -2.65
C MET A 579 20.19 48.43 -3.07
N THR A 580 21.17 48.66 -2.19
CA THR A 580 22.38 49.44 -2.47
C THR A 580 23.45 48.65 -3.24
N THR A 581 23.47 47.32 -3.13
CA THR A 581 24.47 46.45 -3.78
C THR A 581 24.27 46.20 -5.29
N VAL A 582 23.15 46.64 -5.90
CA VAL A 582 22.83 46.35 -7.31
C VAL A 582 23.45 47.36 -8.30
N ARG A 583 24.09 48.43 -7.84
CA ARG A 583 24.80 49.36 -8.74
C ARG A 583 26.24 48.95 -8.99
N SER A 584 26.44 47.96 -9.88
CA SER A 584 27.65 47.81 -10.71
C SER A 584 27.45 46.69 -11.73
N PRO A 585 27.23 46.96 -13.04
CA PRO A 585 27.30 45.93 -14.05
C PRO A 585 28.77 45.48 -14.16
N LYS A 586 29.10 44.32 -13.56
CA LYS A 586 30.38 43.65 -13.86
C LYS A 586 30.35 43.26 -15.34
N LYS A 587 31.12 43.98 -16.16
CA LYS A 587 31.48 43.61 -17.54
C LYS A 587 32.01 42.16 -17.52
N LYS A 588 31.19 41.19 -17.90
CA LYS A 588 31.68 39.87 -18.30
C LYS A 588 32.33 40.00 -19.68
N LYS A 589 33.57 39.52 -19.78
CA LYS A 589 34.34 39.41 -21.02
C LYS A 589 33.52 38.63 -22.06
N LYS A 590 33.55 39.13 -23.29
CA LYS A 590 33.14 38.38 -24.49
C LYS A 590 34.10 37.21 -24.65
N ASP A 591 33.62 35.99 -24.44
CA ASP A 591 34.07 34.84 -25.21
C ASP A 591 32.89 34.43 -26.10
N GLU A 592 33.15 34.39 -27.40
CA GLU A 592 32.18 34.12 -28.46
C GLU A 592 31.79 32.64 -28.46
N GLU A 593 30.52 32.35 -28.15
CA GLU A 593 29.80 31.21 -28.72
C GLU A 593 28.32 31.60 -28.85
N GLU A 594 27.81 31.57 -30.09
CA GLU A 594 26.47 32.01 -30.45
C GLU A 594 25.35 31.26 -29.69
N PRO A 595 24.47 31.96 -28.95
CA PRO A 595 23.21 31.37 -28.51
C PRO A 595 22.19 31.43 -29.65
N LYS A 596 21.63 30.26 -29.97
CA LYS A 596 20.50 30.08 -30.90
C LYS A 596 19.35 31.02 -30.51
N LYS A 597 18.95 31.88 -31.45
CA LYS A 597 17.89 32.89 -31.33
C LYS A 597 16.58 32.32 -30.77
N ALA A 598 16.29 32.62 -29.51
CA ALA A 598 14.92 32.65 -29.01
C ALA A 598 14.24 33.90 -29.56
N LYS A 599 13.07 33.75 -30.19
CA LYS A 599 12.23 34.87 -30.65
C LYS A 599 11.57 35.53 -29.45
N THR A 600 12.21 36.54 -28.86
CA THR A 600 11.58 37.42 -27.86
C THR A 600 10.78 38.49 -28.60
N THR A 601 9.47 38.51 -28.40
CA THR A 601 8.56 39.56 -28.90
C THR A 601 8.85 40.88 -28.19
N LYS A 602 8.90 41.98 -28.97
CA LYS A 602 9.33 43.34 -28.57
C LYS A 602 8.51 44.03 -27.45
N SER A 603 7.46 43.42 -26.90
CA SER A 603 6.55 44.07 -25.92
C SER A 603 6.88 43.80 -24.44
N GLN A 604 7.80 42.90 -24.11
CA GLN A 604 8.09 42.52 -22.72
C GLN A 604 9.17 43.37 -22.01
N ALA A 605 9.83 44.30 -22.71
CA ALA A 605 11.01 44.99 -22.19
C ALA A 605 10.73 46.22 -21.29
N ASP A 606 9.48 46.72 -21.24
CA ASP A 606 9.14 48.00 -20.60
C ASP A 606 8.24 47.89 -19.35
N ALA A 607 7.87 46.69 -18.90
CA ALA A 607 6.99 46.52 -17.73
C ALA A 607 7.81 46.47 -16.42
N VAL A 608 7.64 47.49 -15.57
CA VAL A 608 8.30 47.61 -14.26
C VAL A 608 7.41 47.02 -13.16
N PHE A 609 7.98 46.18 -12.28
CA PHE A 609 7.24 45.58 -11.16
C PHE A 609 6.70 46.66 -10.18
N PRO A 610 5.42 46.59 -9.76
CA PRO A 610 4.82 47.58 -8.86
C PRO A 610 5.26 47.40 -7.38
N LEU A 611 6.53 47.69 -7.09
CA LEU A 611 7.15 47.50 -5.77
C LEU A 611 6.42 48.23 -4.64
N GLN A 612 5.92 49.43 -4.89
CA GLN A 612 5.17 50.21 -3.89
C GLN A 612 3.90 49.49 -3.42
N LYS A 613 3.23 48.75 -4.31
CA LYS A 613 2.04 47.96 -3.98
C LYS A 613 2.39 46.73 -3.14
N LEU A 614 3.56 46.13 -3.35
CA LEU A 614 4.07 45.04 -2.52
C LEU A 614 4.39 45.53 -1.09
N ILE A 615 4.96 46.73 -0.97
CA ILE A 615 5.25 47.42 0.30
C ILE A 615 3.95 47.75 1.06
N GLU A 616 2.93 48.27 0.38
CA GLU A 616 1.60 48.50 0.96
C GLU A 616 0.97 47.19 1.47
N LEU A 617 1.08 46.10 0.70
CA LEU A 617 0.58 44.78 1.09
C LEU A 617 1.31 44.25 2.34
N ALA A 618 2.63 44.35 2.38
CA ALA A 618 3.44 43.95 3.52
C ALA A 618 3.05 44.69 4.81
N THR A 619 2.77 45.99 4.68
CA THR A 619 2.29 46.85 5.78
C THR A 619 0.92 46.39 6.27
N LYS A 620 -0.02 46.07 5.36
CA LYS A 620 -1.35 45.54 5.71
C LYS A 620 -1.29 44.19 6.41
N LEU A 621 -0.31 43.35 6.06
CA LEU A 621 -0.09 42.04 6.69
C LEU A 621 0.61 42.14 8.06
N GLY A 622 0.92 43.35 8.55
CA GLY A 622 1.62 43.56 9.81
C GLY A 622 3.08 43.07 9.80
N ARG A 623 3.66 42.91 8.61
CA ARG A 623 5.06 42.48 8.45
C ARG A 623 5.97 43.71 8.46
N PRO A 624 7.15 43.66 9.11
CA PRO A 624 8.04 44.81 9.17
C PRO A 624 8.50 45.20 7.76
N VAL A 625 8.15 46.42 7.34
CA VAL A 625 8.65 47.03 6.11
C VAL A 625 9.56 48.17 6.50
N ALA A 626 10.74 48.24 5.91
CA ALA A 626 11.66 49.33 6.17
C ALA A 626 11.06 50.63 5.62
N THR A 627 10.49 51.46 6.49
CA THR A 627 9.90 52.76 6.11
C THR A 627 11.00 53.75 5.76
N VAL A 628 10.92 54.31 4.54
CA VAL A 628 11.67 55.52 4.15
C VAL A 628 11.08 56.70 4.92
N LYS A 629 11.81 57.22 5.90
CA LYS A 629 11.60 58.59 6.38
C LYS A 629 12.65 59.47 5.71
N GLU A 630 12.20 60.39 4.86
CA GLU A 630 12.98 61.56 4.49
C GLU A 630 13.13 62.44 5.73
N GLU A 631 14.25 62.29 6.46
CA GLU A 631 14.71 63.32 7.38
C GLU A 631 16.07 63.82 6.91
N VAL A 632 16.12 65.13 6.64
CA VAL A 632 17.34 65.88 6.41
C VAL A 632 18.15 65.85 7.70
N VAL A 633 19.14 64.97 7.78
CA VAL A 633 20.08 64.91 8.89
C VAL A 633 21.31 65.76 8.54
N LYS A 634 21.46 66.89 9.24
CA LYS A 634 22.73 67.61 9.37
C LYS A 634 23.81 66.66 9.92
N PRO A 635 25.09 66.80 9.54
CA PRO A 635 26.12 65.91 10.04
C PRO A 635 26.30 66.15 11.53
N LEU A 636 26.05 65.10 12.32
CA LEU A 636 26.51 64.98 13.69
C LEU A 636 27.62 63.90 13.70
N PRO A 637 28.61 64.07 14.58
CA PRO A 637 29.96 63.57 14.39
C PRO A 637 30.02 62.04 14.50
N GLU A 638 31.01 61.48 13.82
CA GLU A 638 31.38 60.07 13.94
C GLU A 638 31.54 59.70 15.42
N PRO A 639 31.02 58.55 15.89
CA PRO A 639 31.52 57.97 17.12
C PRO A 639 32.97 57.57 16.84
N GLU A 640 33.91 58.37 17.35
CA GLU A 640 35.32 58.04 17.41
C GLU A 640 35.45 56.61 17.95
N SER A 641 36.02 55.71 17.13
CA SER A 641 36.43 54.41 17.61
C SER A 641 37.46 54.65 18.71
N VAL A 642 37.10 54.35 19.96
CA VAL A 642 37.99 54.53 21.12
C VAL A 642 39.23 53.63 21.04
N LEU A 643 39.28 52.70 20.09
CA LEU A 643 40.45 51.87 19.81
C LEU A 643 40.67 51.83 18.30
N SER A 644 41.87 52.22 17.90
CA SER A 644 42.37 52.12 16.53
C SER A 644 42.69 50.66 16.16
N ASP A 645 42.80 50.36 14.86
CA ASP A 645 43.21 49.02 14.42
C ASP A 645 44.58 48.59 15.00
N ASP A 646 45.47 49.56 15.28
CA ASP A 646 46.76 49.31 15.96
C ASP A 646 46.59 48.91 17.44
N ASP A 647 45.48 49.25 18.09
CA ASP A 647 45.21 48.86 19.48
C ASP A 647 44.78 47.40 19.60
N TRP A 648 44.15 46.84 18.56
CA TRP A 648 43.80 45.42 18.50
C TRP A 648 45.02 44.51 18.38
N ASP A 649 46.02 44.93 17.61
CA ASP A 649 47.28 44.20 17.49
C ASP A 649 48.07 44.24 18.81
N LYS A 650 48.10 45.40 19.50
CA LYS A 650 48.72 45.52 20.83
C LYS A 650 48.01 44.67 21.90
N ILE A 651 46.68 44.61 21.89
CA ILE A 651 45.92 43.78 22.82
C ILE A 651 46.24 42.30 22.58
N SER A 652 46.45 41.88 21.32
CA SER A 652 46.75 40.48 20.98
C SER A 652 48.11 39.99 21.51
N GLU A 653 49.07 40.90 21.71
CA GLU A 653 50.41 40.59 22.24
C GLU A 653 50.52 40.75 23.78
N MET A 654 49.49 41.28 24.44
CA MET A 654 49.49 41.50 25.90
C MET A 654 49.15 40.22 26.68
N THR A 655 49.74 40.10 27.87
CA THR A 655 49.38 39.02 28.80
C THR A 655 47.99 39.26 29.41
N PRO A 656 47.27 38.21 29.86
CA PRO A 656 45.91 38.34 30.39
C PRO A 656 45.74 39.36 31.52
N ASP A 657 46.74 39.51 32.39
CA ASP A 657 46.72 40.50 33.49
C ASP A 657 46.89 41.95 32.98
N GLN A 658 47.65 42.14 31.90
CA GLN A 658 47.80 43.44 31.24
C GLN A 658 46.52 43.85 30.49
N GLN A 659 45.84 42.89 29.85
CA GLN A 659 44.55 43.12 29.21
C GLN A 659 43.46 43.47 30.24
N GLN A 660 43.44 42.82 31.40
CA GLN A 660 42.50 43.17 32.48
C GLN A 660 42.69 44.59 33.00
N THR A 661 43.93 45.04 33.13
CA THR A 661 44.23 46.41 33.59
C THR A 661 43.84 47.46 32.52
N PHE A 662 44.02 47.13 31.23
CA PHE A 662 43.64 47.97 30.10
C PHE A 662 42.12 48.21 30.00
N PHE A 663 41.30 47.17 30.22
CA PHE A 663 39.83 47.29 30.14
C PHE A 663 39.17 47.80 31.43
N ALA A 664 39.82 47.68 32.59
CA ALA A 664 39.29 48.19 33.86
C ALA A 664 39.23 49.72 33.93
N GLN A 665 40.06 50.43 33.17
CA GLN A 665 40.08 51.90 33.14
C GLN A 665 38.94 52.53 32.32
N GLN A 666 38.14 51.75 31.59
CA GLN A 666 37.13 52.28 30.64
C GLN A 666 35.64 52.06 31.02
N LYS A 667 35.33 51.51 32.21
CA LYS A 667 33.92 51.28 32.62
C LYS A 667 33.58 51.98 33.94
N ASP A 668 32.95 53.15 33.85
CA ASP A 668 32.16 53.75 34.94
C ASP A 668 30.76 54.21 34.46
N ALA A 669 29.76 53.35 34.75
CA ALA A 669 28.35 53.58 35.18
C ALA A 669 27.31 54.36 34.31
N PRO A 670 25.97 54.32 34.60
CA PRO A 670 25.16 53.53 35.57
C PRO A 670 23.81 52.90 35.05
N GLU A 671 23.12 52.18 35.96
CA GLU A 671 21.94 51.29 35.89
C GLU A 671 20.49 51.90 35.90
N SER A 672 19.48 51.00 35.77
CA SER A 672 18.04 51.02 36.22
C SER A 672 16.99 51.11 35.08
N THR A 673 15.80 50.46 35.04
CA THR A 673 14.75 50.20 36.06
C THR A 673 13.64 49.22 35.57
N LYS A 674 13.16 48.34 36.47
CA LYS A 674 11.82 47.71 36.71
C LYS A 674 10.92 47.07 35.61
N VAL A 675 10.48 45.86 35.94
CA VAL A 675 9.38 45.05 35.37
C VAL A 675 8.06 45.30 36.13
N SER A 676 6.91 45.30 35.43
CA SER A 676 5.56 45.14 36.00
C SER A 676 4.65 44.30 35.07
N ARG A 677 3.78 43.49 35.68
CA ARG A 677 2.86 42.49 35.10
C ARG A 677 1.50 43.10 34.70
N ARG A 678 0.81 42.52 33.70
CA ARG A 678 -0.48 41.77 33.84
C ARG A 678 -1.14 41.37 32.48
N PHE A 679 -1.60 40.11 32.44
CA PHE A 679 -2.73 39.40 31.76
C PHE A 679 -3.35 39.93 30.45
N GLY A 680 -3.81 39.13 29.48
CA GLY A 680 -4.04 37.68 29.37
C GLY A 680 -4.63 37.36 27.97
N ARG A 681 -4.77 36.09 27.58
CA ARG A 681 -5.48 35.69 26.35
C ARG A 681 -6.31 34.40 26.60
N PRO A 682 -7.50 34.28 26.01
CA PRO A 682 -8.40 33.15 26.23
C PRO A 682 -8.01 31.93 25.38
N GLU A 683 -8.26 30.76 25.94
CA GLU A 683 -8.30 29.47 25.25
C GLU A 683 -9.40 29.47 24.17
N GLN A 684 -9.09 28.91 23.00
CA GLN A 684 -10.09 28.39 22.06
C GLN A 684 -9.66 27.02 21.54
N PRO A 685 -10.60 26.07 21.36
CA PRO A 685 -10.33 24.71 20.97
C PRO A 685 -10.01 24.61 19.46
N ALA A 686 -9.03 23.78 19.12
CA ALA A 686 -8.75 23.41 17.74
C ALA A 686 -9.94 22.61 17.15
N PRO A 687 -10.29 22.80 15.87
CA PRO A 687 -11.33 22.01 15.22
C PRO A 687 -10.86 20.56 15.06
N THR A 688 -11.71 19.64 15.49
CA THR A 688 -11.61 18.19 15.26
C THR A 688 -11.67 17.91 13.77
N ILE A 689 -10.56 17.41 13.22
CA ILE A 689 -10.46 16.88 11.86
C ILE A 689 -10.69 15.37 11.96
N ASP A 690 -11.59 14.88 11.12
CA ASP A 690 -12.08 13.50 11.09
C ASP A 690 -10.96 12.47 10.79
N ASP A 691 -10.86 11.46 11.66
CA ASP A 691 -9.79 10.43 11.81
C ASP A 691 -9.71 9.45 10.60
N GLU A 692 -10.44 9.71 9.50
CA GLU A 692 -10.53 8.82 8.34
C GLU A 692 -9.90 9.36 7.04
N GLU A 693 -9.54 10.65 6.95
CA GLU A 693 -9.03 11.21 5.69
C GLU A 693 -7.54 10.88 5.41
N LEU A 694 -6.75 10.58 6.45
CA LEU A 694 -5.29 10.41 6.37
C LEU A 694 -4.83 8.99 6.01
N SER A 695 -5.71 7.98 6.08
CA SER A 695 -5.42 6.61 5.63
C SER A 695 -5.38 6.45 4.10
N LYS A 696 -5.90 7.42 3.34
CA LYS A 696 -6.05 7.33 1.87
C LYS A 696 -4.93 8.02 1.07
N ILE A 697 -3.85 8.46 1.71
CA ILE A 697 -2.72 9.17 1.06
C ILE A 697 -1.55 8.22 0.72
N PHE A 698 -1.42 7.08 1.39
CA PHE A 698 -0.29 6.15 1.20
C PHE A 698 -0.74 4.82 0.64
N GLY A 699 -1.23 4.87 -0.60
CA GLY A 699 -1.46 3.73 -1.48
C GLY A 699 -0.73 3.90 -2.81
N GLU A 700 0.49 4.44 -2.79
CA GLU A 700 1.36 4.47 -3.97
C GLU A 700 2.80 4.16 -3.54
N ASP A 701 3.39 3.14 -4.18
CA ASP A 701 4.79 2.73 -4.01
C ASP A 701 5.75 3.92 -4.18
N LEU A 702 6.20 4.49 -3.07
CA LEU A 702 7.17 5.59 -2.99
C LEU A 702 8.56 5.27 -3.59
N GLU A 703 8.80 4.03 -4.03
CA GLU A 703 10.09 3.59 -4.58
C GLU A 703 10.38 4.14 -6.00
N LEU A 704 9.35 4.52 -6.77
CA LEU A 704 9.52 5.01 -8.15
C LEU A 704 10.06 6.46 -8.19
N GLN A 705 9.66 7.31 -7.24
CA GLN A 705 10.11 8.70 -7.18
C GLN A 705 11.55 8.80 -6.65
N ASP A 706 11.92 8.01 -5.63
CA ASP A 706 13.25 8.03 -5.03
C ASP A 706 14.33 7.48 -6.00
N PHE A 707 14.02 6.42 -6.78
CA PHE A 707 14.96 5.89 -7.77
C PHE A 707 15.06 6.75 -9.05
N ALA A 708 13.98 7.44 -9.45
CA ALA A 708 14.04 8.41 -10.54
C ALA A 708 14.87 9.65 -10.16
N ALA A 709 14.68 10.18 -8.94
CA ALA A 709 15.44 11.31 -8.39
C ALA A 709 16.94 10.99 -8.29
N ARG A 710 17.32 9.83 -7.73
CA ARG A 710 18.72 9.38 -7.66
C ARG A 710 19.38 9.20 -9.04
N THR A 711 18.61 8.87 -10.06
CA THR A 711 19.13 8.65 -11.43
C THR A 711 19.20 9.94 -12.25
N GLN A 712 18.32 10.91 -11.99
CA GLN A 712 18.45 12.25 -12.54
C GLN A 712 19.61 13.01 -11.89
N ALA A 713 19.82 12.85 -10.57
CA ALA A 713 20.99 13.38 -9.86
C ALA A 713 22.32 12.89 -10.47
N ALA A 714 22.40 11.60 -10.84
CA ALA A 714 23.58 11.03 -11.50
C ALA A 714 23.76 11.48 -12.98
N LYS A 715 22.71 11.98 -13.64
CA LYS A 715 22.77 12.53 -15.01
C LYS A 715 23.12 14.02 -15.03
N GLN A 716 22.63 14.80 -14.06
CA GLN A 716 22.99 16.21 -13.92
C GLN A 716 24.39 16.41 -13.31
N ALA A 717 24.85 15.50 -12.44
CA ALA A 717 26.21 15.54 -11.88
C ALA A 717 27.34 15.25 -12.89
N LYS A 718 27.01 14.89 -14.15
CA LYS A 718 28.01 14.69 -15.22
C LYS A 718 28.27 15.92 -16.10
N TYR A 719 27.56 17.03 -15.89
CA TYR A 719 27.74 18.26 -16.68
C TYR A 719 28.34 19.45 -15.93
N ILE A 720 28.85 19.25 -14.71
CA ILE A 720 29.63 20.26 -14.00
C ILE A 720 30.95 19.63 -13.54
N THR A 721 31.88 19.47 -14.48
CA THR A 721 33.30 19.46 -14.16
C THR A 721 33.89 20.77 -14.63
N SER A 722 33.74 21.82 -13.85
CA SER A 722 34.71 22.91 -13.82
C SER A 722 35.20 23.08 -12.38
N LYS A 723 36.52 23.11 -12.25
CA LYS A 723 37.26 23.31 -11.02
C LYS A 723 36.90 24.69 -10.46
N ASP A 724 36.30 24.75 -9.28
CA ASP A 724 36.76 25.64 -8.21
C ASP A 724 36.06 25.27 -6.89
N LYS A 725 36.88 25.07 -5.85
CA LYS A 725 36.41 24.83 -4.48
C LYS A 725 35.91 26.17 -3.91
N GLN A 726 34.61 26.31 -3.67
CA GLN A 726 34.08 27.35 -2.79
C GLN A 726 33.51 26.76 -1.50
N LYS A 727 33.71 27.52 -0.41
CA LYS A 727 33.37 27.23 0.99
C LYS A 727 31.85 26.97 1.19
N PRO A 728 31.42 26.28 2.27
CA PRO A 728 30.02 26.01 2.52
C PRO A 728 29.26 27.31 2.79
N VAL A 729 28.31 27.63 1.92
CA VAL A 729 27.34 28.73 2.08
C VAL A 729 26.26 28.27 3.08
N LYS A 730 25.85 29.16 4.00
CA LYS A 730 24.79 28.86 4.99
C LYS A 730 23.45 28.63 4.26
N GLU A 731 22.75 27.55 4.60
CA GLU A 731 21.53 27.04 3.92
C GLU A 731 20.39 28.04 3.71
N ALA A 732 20.32 29.14 4.48
CA ALA A 732 19.27 30.16 4.33
C ALA A 732 19.33 30.94 3.00
N GLU A 733 20.46 30.90 2.28
CA GLU A 733 20.68 31.63 1.02
C GLU A 733 20.32 30.81 -0.24
N VAL A 734 20.02 29.50 -0.12
CA VAL A 734 19.91 28.61 -1.30
C VAL A 734 18.58 28.77 -2.06
N ASN A 735 17.57 29.39 -1.45
CA ASN A 735 16.21 29.50 -2.01
C ASN A 735 15.71 30.94 -2.22
N ALA A 736 16.55 31.95 -2.00
CA ALA A 736 16.18 33.35 -2.07
C ALA A 736 17.02 34.06 -3.15
N TYR A 737 16.36 34.61 -4.16
CA TYR A 737 16.99 35.24 -5.32
C TYR A 737 16.62 36.73 -5.38
N LEU A 738 17.63 37.60 -5.35
CA LEU A 738 17.48 39.07 -5.36
C LEU A 738 17.50 39.67 -6.77
N ASP A 739 17.93 38.90 -7.76
CA ASP A 739 18.13 39.33 -9.15
C ASP A 739 16.96 39.01 -10.08
N VAL A 740 15.96 38.26 -9.60
CA VAL A 740 14.81 37.79 -10.39
C VAL A 740 13.82 38.92 -10.68
N VAL A 741 13.44 39.70 -9.67
CA VAL A 741 12.58 40.88 -9.80
C VAL A 741 13.25 42.04 -9.06
N PRO A 742 13.61 43.16 -9.72
CA PRO A 742 14.28 44.27 -9.08
C PRO A 742 13.53 44.78 -7.83
N GLY A 743 14.26 44.89 -6.70
CA GLY A 743 13.72 45.36 -5.43
C GLY A 743 12.92 44.31 -4.63
N CYS A 744 12.84 43.07 -5.11
CA CYS A 744 12.18 41.96 -4.43
C CYS A 744 13.14 40.80 -4.14
N ILE A 745 12.83 40.01 -3.13
CA ILE A 745 13.36 38.66 -2.95
C ILE A 745 12.35 37.70 -3.55
N PHE A 746 12.77 36.91 -4.54
CA PHE A 746 12.01 35.77 -5.02
C PHE A 746 12.38 34.53 -4.22
N ARG A 747 11.40 33.91 -3.56
CA ARG A 747 11.58 32.65 -2.85
C ARG A 747 10.90 31.51 -3.58
N ARG A 748 11.66 30.46 -3.90
CA ARG A 748 11.16 29.33 -4.68
C ARG A 748 10.28 28.39 -3.84
N LEU A 749 9.18 27.92 -4.42
CA LEU A 749 8.36 26.87 -3.80
C LEU A 749 9.11 25.54 -3.78
N THR A 750 8.96 24.79 -2.67
CA THR A 750 9.58 23.48 -2.51
C THR A 750 8.76 22.41 -3.23
N HIS A 751 9.40 21.59 -4.05
CA HIS A 751 8.76 20.47 -4.74
C HIS A 751 8.77 19.22 -3.84
N HIS A 752 7.75 18.35 -3.94
CA HIS A 752 7.59 17.19 -3.07
C HIS A 752 8.78 16.20 -3.12
N ASN A 753 9.44 16.09 -4.28
CA ASN A 753 10.65 15.28 -4.48
C ASN A 753 11.97 15.91 -4.00
N GLY A 754 11.97 17.16 -3.54
CA GLY A 754 13.19 17.87 -3.17
C GLY A 754 13.24 19.31 -3.68
N ILE A 755 14.16 20.09 -3.12
CA ILE A 755 14.33 21.53 -3.36
C ILE A 755 14.89 21.83 -4.76
N GLU A 756 15.58 20.87 -5.36
CA GLU A 756 16.22 20.94 -6.66
C GLU A 756 15.22 20.89 -7.83
N PHE A 757 14.00 20.39 -7.61
CA PHE A 757 12.97 20.26 -8.65
C PHE A 757 12.03 21.47 -8.70
N ASN A 758 11.73 21.97 -9.91
CA ASN A 758 10.84 23.14 -10.07
C ASN A 758 9.39 22.72 -9.85
N VAL A 759 8.63 23.53 -9.11
CA VAL A 759 7.18 23.39 -9.05
C VAL A 759 6.60 23.82 -10.39
N GLY A 760 5.89 22.92 -11.07
CA GLY A 760 5.28 23.20 -12.37
C GLY A 760 3.89 23.85 -12.29
N ASN A 761 3.05 23.40 -11.36
CA ASN A 761 1.71 23.93 -11.13
C ASN A 761 1.42 24.04 -9.62
N PRO A 762 1.19 25.24 -9.06
CA PRO A 762 0.88 25.42 -7.64
C PRO A 762 -0.54 24.97 -7.28
N LEU A 763 -1.37 24.63 -8.28
CA LEU A 763 -2.69 24.02 -8.11
C LEU A 763 -2.66 22.48 -8.29
N ALA A 764 -1.47 21.88 -8.32
CA ALA A 764 -1.33 20.42 -8.36
C ALA A 764 -1.76 19.77 -7.03
N LYS A 765 -2.05 18.47 -7.08
CA LYS A 765 -2.49 17.64 -5.94
C LYS A 765 -1.60 17.82 -4.69
N ASP A 766 -0.29 17.92 -4.88
CA ASP A 766 0.69 18.02 -3.78
C ASP A 766 0.59 19.33 -2.97
N PHE A 767 -0.08 20.34 -3.53
CA PHE A 767 -0.24 21.66 -2.89
C PHE A 767 -1.59 21.85 -2.19
N LEU A 768 -2.50 20.88 -2.30
CA LEU A 768 -3.83 20.94 -1.67
C LEU A 768 -3.77 21.11 -0.15
N GLN A 769 -2.80 20.46 0.51
CA GLN A 769 -2.62 20.59 1.96
C GLN A 769 -2.30 22.03 2.41
N TYR A 770 -1.60 22.81 1.56
CA TYR A 770 -1.24 24.19 1.89
C TYR A 770 -2.43 25.14 1.72
N PHE A 771 -3.42 24.77 0.90
CA PHE A 771 -4.71 25.47 0.87
C PHE A 771 -5.49 25.25 2.16
N GLU A 772 -5.55 24.02 2.66
CA GLU A 772 -6.25 23.67 3.91
C GLU A 772 -5.60 24.33 5.13
N SER A 773 -4.27 24.36 5.19
CA SER A 773 -3.55 25.06 6.25
C SER A 773 -3.65 26.59 6.15
N GLY A 774 -4.21 27.11 5.05
CA GLY A 774 -4.33 28.53 4.79
C GLY A 774 -3.01 29.24 4.45
N ILE A 775 -1.96 28.48 4.12
CA ILE A 775 -0.69 29.02 3.63
C ILE A 775 -0.85 29.47 2.18
N LEU A 776 -1.36 28.61 1.31
CA LEU A 776 -1.68 28.96 -0.07
C LEU A 776 -3.13 29.47 -0.13
N LYS A 777 -3.35 30.71 -0.55
CA LYS A 777 -4.69 31.33 -0.56
C LYS A 777 -4.95 32.09 -1.85
N ALA A 778 -6.19 32.03 -2.34
CA ALA A 778 -6.66 32.99 -3.34
C ALA A 778 -7.05 34.29 -2.64
N SER A 779 -6.75 35.44 -3.26
CA SER A 779 -6.96 36.74 -2.61
C SER A 779 -8.44 37.15 -2.48
N PHE A 780 -9.35 36.58 -3.28
CA PHE A 780 -10.78 36.96 -3.30
C PHE A 780 -11.72 35.84 -3.79
N GLY A 781 -12.98 35.84 -3.29
CA GLY A 781 -14.19 35.32 -3.96
C GLY A 781 -14.13 33.93 -4.64
N SER A 782 -14.67 33.87 -5.86
CA SER A 782 -14.89 32.66 -6.69
C SER A 782 -13.64 31.80 -6.93
N ALA A 783 -12.44 32.34 -6.75
CA ALA A 783 -11.20 31.57 -6.86
C ALA A 783 -11.06 30.49 -5.76
N SER A 784 -11.64 30.69 -4.58
CA SER A 784 -11.69 29.65 -3.53
C SER A 784 -12.60 28.49 -3.93
N ASP A 785 -13.73 28.79 -4.58
CA ASP A 785 -14.70 27.80 -5.04
C ASP A 785 -14.12 26.95 -6.18
N VAL A 786 -13.38 27.56 -7.09
CA VAL A 786 -12.60 26.87 -8.15
C VAL A 786 -11.69 25.77 -7.58
N ILE A 787 -10.96 26.05 -6.49
CA ILE A 787 -10.05 25.08 -5.86
C ILE A 787 -10.85 23.96 -5.18
N LYS A 788 -11.94 24.34 -4.49
CA LYS A 788 -12.84 23.38 -3.84
C LYS A 788 -13.43 22.41 -4.87
N HIS A 789 -13.96 22.93 -5.97
CA HIS A 789 -14.53 22.13 -7.07
C HIS A 789 -13.47 21.25 -7.72
N SER A 790 -12.26 21.78 -7.97
CA SER A 790 -11.13 21.00 -8.46
C SER A 790 -10.80 19.78 -7.59
N LYS A 791 -10.76 19.97 -6.27
CA LYS A 791 -10.53 18.90 -5.30
C LYS A 791 -11.62 17.83 -5.38
N MET A 792 -12.88 18.25 -5.54
CA MET A 792 -14.03 17.35 -5.62
C MET A 792 -14.03 16.47 -6.87
N VAL A 793 -13.63 17.01 -8.04
CA VAL A 793 -13.62 16.26 -9.32
C VAL A 793 -12.37 15.39 -9.51
N THR A 794 -11.25 15.74 -8.86
CA THR A 794 -9.94 15.06 -9.07
C THR A 794 -10.00 13.55 -8.83
N TYR A 795 -10.74 13.11 -7.81
CA TYR A 795 -10.88 11.68 -7.54
C TYR A 795 -11.62 10.96 -8.68
N TRP A 796 -12.75 11.51 -9.13
CA TRP A 796 -13.54 10.91 -10.21
C TRP A 796 -12.75 10.84 -11.52
N HIS A 797 -12.04 11.90 -11.93
CA HIS A 797 -11.20 11.86 -13.14
C HIS A 797 -10.18 10.72 -13.18
N ASN A 798 -9.59 10.38 -12.02
CA ASN A 798 -8.58 9.33 -11.94
C ASN A 798 -9.19 7.91 -11.93
N ASN A 799 -10.47 7.79 -11.55
CA ASN A 799 -11.12 6.49 -11.32
C ASN A 799 -12.22 6.18 -12.34
N LYS A 800 -12.81 7.19 -13.02
CA LYS A 800 -13.95 7.08 -13.93
C LYS A 800 -13.75 5.96 -14.95
N ASP A 801 -12.64 6.00 -15.71
CA ASP A 801 -12.37 4.99 -16.74
C ASP A 801 -12.27 3.57 -16.16
N ARG A 802 -11.73 3.42 -14.94
CA ARG A 802 -11.60 2.12 -14.26
C ARG A 802 -12.96 1.59 -13.79
N VAL A 803 -13.84 2.50 -13.35
CA VAL A 803 -15.21 2.18 -12.91
C VAL A 803 -16.11 1.86 -14.11
N GLU A 804 -16.11 2.68 -15.16
CA GLU A 804 -16.94 2.49 -16.36
C GLU A 804 -16.47 1.30 -17.23
N SER A 805 -15.20 0.90 -17.11
CA SER A 805 -14.67 -0.27 -17.81
C SER A 805 -14.99 -1.60 -17.14
N GLN A 806 -15.57 -1.62 -15.93
CA GLN A 806 -15.98 -2.86 -15.25
C GLN A 806 -16.96 -3.67 -16.12
N LEU A 807 -16.85 -4.99 -16.04
CA LEU A 807 -17.74 -5.93 -16.72
C LEU A 807 -18.87 -6.33 -15.77
N VAL A 808 -20.07 -5.84 -16.05
CA VAL A 808 -21.27 -6.15 -15.27
C VAL A 808 -22.07 -7.22 -16.00
N GLY A 809 -22.15 -8.42 -15.45
CA GLY A 809 -23.04 -9.48 -15.96
C GLY A 809 -24.47 -9.21 -15.54
N HIS A 810 -25.41 -9.22 -16.48
CA HIS A 810 -26.83 -9.11 -16.20
C HIS A 810 -27.39 -10.45 -15.70
N LEU A 811 -28.16 -10.44 -14.61
CA LEU A 811 -28.79 -11.65 -14.08
C LEU A 811 -30.30 -11.60 -14.35
N GLU A 812 -30.75 -12.47 -15.24
CA GLU A 812 -32.18 -12.74 -15.44
C GLU A 812 -32.75 -13.64 -14.33
N ILE A 813 -34.09 -13.72 -14.25
CA ILE A 813 -34.82 -14.47 -13.22
C ILE A 813 -34.37 -15.94 -13.16
N GLU A 814 -34.12 -16.58 -14.29
CA GLU A 814 -33.66 -17.97 -14.37
C GLU A 814 -32.27 -18.21 -13.77
N HIS A 815 -31.45 -17.17 -13.66
CA HIS A 815 -30.11 -17.22 -13.06
C HIS A 815 -30.12 -16.97 -11.55
N LEU A 816 -31.26 -16.56 -10.99
CA LEU A 816 -31.39 -16.20 -9.59
C LEU A 816 -31.89 -17.38 -8.75
N PRO A 817 -31.31 -17.63 -7.57
CA PRO A 817 -31.89 -18.55 -6.61
C PRO A 817 -33.33 -18.18 -6.26
N ASP A 818 -34.17 -19.20 -6.09
CA ASP A 818 -35.54 -19.10 -5.59
C ASP A 818 -35.69 -18.18 -4.38
N LYS A 819 -34.68 -18.18 -3.51
CA LYS A 819 -34.64 -17.37 -2.30
C LYS A 819 -34.59 -15.86 -2.56
N ILE A 820 -33.92 -15.44 -3.63
CA ILE A 820 -33.89 -14.03 -4.04
C ILE A 820 -35.26 -13.67 -4.62
N VAL A 821 -35.77 -14.48 -5.54
CA VAL A 821 -37.01 -14.20 -6.28
C VAL A 821 -38.22 -14.18 -5.34
N LYS A 822 -38.24 -15.05 -4.31
CA LYS A 822 -39.31 -15.12 -3.30
C LYS A 822 -39.15 -14.11 -2.17
N SER A 823 -38.07 -13.33 -2.14
CA SER A 823 -37.84 -12.31 -1.11
C SER A 823 -38.87 -11.18 -1.25
N PRO A 824 -39.43 -10.65 -0.14
CA PRO A 824 -40.35 -9.51 -0.20
C PRO A 824 -39.69 -8.24 -0.77
N ASP A 825 -38.37 -8.14 -0.69
CA ASP A 825 -37.62 -6.98 -1.19
C ASP A 825 -37.30 -7.07 -2.69
N TYR A 826 -37.62 -8.19 -3.36
CA TYR A 826 -37.36 -8.38 -4.78
C TYR A 826 -38.40 -7.68 -5.65
N ASN A 827 -37.93 -7.00 -6.69
CA ASN A 827 -38.75 -6.53 -7.80
C ASN A 827 -37.93 -6.56 -9.11
N ASP A 828 -38.61 -6.75 -10.24
CA ASP A 828 -37.97 -6.84 -11.56
C ASP A 828 -37.20 -5.56 -11.92
N ASP A 829 -37.66 -4.42 -11.41
CA ASP A 829 -37.01 -3.11 -11.59
C ASP A 829 -35.65 -2.99 -10.88
N LEU A 830 -35.27 -3.91 -9.99
CA LEU A 830 -33.96 -3.90 -9.35
C LEU A 830 -32.84 -4.12 -10.36
N ARG A 831 -33.11 -4.86 -11.44
CA ARG A 831 -32.12 -5.30 -12.44
C ARG A 831 -30.85 -5.80 -11.77
N LEU A 832 -30.85 -7.05 -11.31
CA LEU A 832 -29.68 -7.62 -10.64
C LEU A 832 -28.55 -7.91 -11.63
N GLY A 833 -27.33 -7.91 -11.10
CA GLY A 833 -26.13 -8.23 -11.85
C GLY A 833 -24.96 -8.46 -10.91
N ALA A 834 -23.79 -8.75 -11.50
CA ALA A 834 -22.58 -8.92 -10.74
C ALA A 834 -21.34 -8.45 -11.50
N ILE A 835 -20.34 -8.05 -10.74
CA ILE A 835 -18.99 -7.74 -11.21
C ILE A 835 -18.07 -8.83 -10.68
N LEU A 836 -17.21 -9.34 -11.56
CA LEU A 836 -16.14 -10.27 -11.21
C LEU A 836 -14.81 -9.51 -11.20
N PRO A 837 -14.25 -9.16 -10.03
CA PRO A 837 -12.99 -8.43 -9.95
C PRO A 837 -11.85 -9.20 -10.60
N ARG A 838 -11.08 -8.53 -11.48
CA ARG A 838 -9.94 -9.12 -12.18
C ARG A 838 -8.68 -9.11 -11.31
N LEU A 839 -8.73 -9.87 -10.20
CA LEU A 839 -7.68 -9.94 -9.19
C LEU A 839 -6.46 -10.72 -9.68
N THR A 840 -5.28 -10.14 -9.63
CA THR A 840 -4.03 -10.91 -9.61
C THR A 840 -3.78 -11.36 -8.18
N LEU A 841 -4.04 -12.64 -7.87
CA LEU A 841 -4.13 -13.17 -6.50
C LEU A 841 -2.84 -13.00 -5.69
N MET A 842 -1.68 -13.15 -6.33
CA MET A 842 -0.36 -12.82 -5.78
C MET A 842 0.33 -11.80 -6.68
N GLY A 843 -0.24 -10.60 -6.81
CA GLY A 843 0.22 -9.55 -7.72
C GLY A 843 1.49 -8.80 -7.27
N THR A 844 1.89 -8.95 -6.01
CA THR A 844 3.14 -8.38 -5.45
C THR A 844 4.10 -9.48 -4.97
N VAL A 845 5.38 -9.13 -4.80
CA VAL A 845 6.38 -10.04 -4.20
C VAL A 845 6.04 -10.38 -2.73
N THR A 846 5.24 -9.55 -2.06
CA THR A 846 4.68 -9.83 -0.73
C THR A 846 3.45 -10.73 -0.77
N ARG A 847 3.05 -11.19 -1.97
CA ARG A 847 1.89 -12.07 -2.25
C ARG A 847 0.53 -11.41 -2.04
N ARG A 848 0.46 -10.09 -1.94
CA ARG A 848 -0.81 -9.37 -1.87
C ARG A 848 -1.52 -9.43 -3.21
N ALA A 849 -2.85 -9.52 -3.16
CA ALA A 849 -3.66 -9.37 -4.34
C ALA A 849 -3.59 -7.94 -4.89
N VAL A 850 -3.67 -7.80 -6.21
CA VAL A 850 -3.67 -6.52 -6.90
C VAL A 850 -4.82 -6.48 -7.89
N GLU A 851 -5.58 -5.39 -7.88
CA GLU A 851 -6.55 -5.01 -8.91
C GLU A 851 -6.68 -3.47 -8.88
N ALA A 852 -6.88 -2.85 -10.05
CA ALA A 852 -6.71 -1.41 -10.21
C ALA A 852 -7.84 -0.55 -9.62
N THR A 853 -9.00 -1.13 -9.30
CA THR A 853 -10.24 -0.42 -8.96
C THR A 853 -10.65 -0.68 -7.51
N TRP A 854 -10.90 -1.95 -7.18
CA TRP A 854 -11.44 -2.41 -5.90
C TRP A 854 -10.38 -2.47 -4.81
N MET A 855 -9.15 -2.88 -5.13
CA MET A 855 -8.03 -2.88 -4.16
C MET A 855 -7.48 -1.48 -3.87
N THR A 856 -7.92 -0.47 -4.63
CA THR A 856 -7.57 0.95 -4.44
C THR A 856 -8.80 1.81 -4.11
N ALA A 857 -9.97 1.18 -3.94
CA ALA A 857 -11.23 1.85 -3.69
C ALA A 857 -11.17 2.61 -2.37
N SER A 858 -11.42 3.92 -2.44
CA SER A 858 -11.44 4.79 -1.27
C SER A 858 -12.80 4.68 -0.57
N ASN A 859 -12.87 4.84 0.75
CA ASN A 859 -14.20 5.00 1.39
C ASN A 859 -14.82 6.35 0.99
N ALA A 860 -16.13 6.50 1.21
CA ALA A 860 -16.85 7.74 0.94
C ALA A 860 -16.22 8.94 1.66
N LYS A 861 -16.13 10.07 0.96
CA LYS A 861 -15.63 11.34 1.48
C LYS A 861 -16.54 12.47 0.99
N PRO A 862 -17.07 13.33 1.89
CA PRO A 862 -18.00 14.41 1.51
C PRO A 862 -17.47 15.38 0.45
N GLY A 863 -16.15 15.52 0.35
CA GLY A 863 -15.48 16.40 -0.62
C GLY A 863 -14.96 15.71 -1.88
N ARG A 864 -15.42 14.50 -2.24
CA ARG A 864 -14.96 13.76 -3.44
C ARG A 864 -16.11 13.07 -4.16
N ILE A 865 -16.32 13.43 -5.43
CA ILE A 865 -17.32 12.79 -6.31
C ILE A 865 -16.96 11.32 -6.50
N GLY A 866 -17.95 10.43 -6.43
CA GLY A 866 -17.79 9.00 -6.71
C GLY A 866 -16.95 8.26 -5.66
N SER A 867 -16.73 8.84 -4.48
CA SER A 867 -15.97 8.18 -3.42
C SER A 867 -16.81 7.13 -2.67
N GLU A 868 -18.13 7.12 -2.86
CA GLU A 868 -19.09 6.14 -2.35
C GLU A 868 -19.11 4.80 -3.13
N LEU A 869 -18.16 4.59 -4.05
CA LEU A 869 -18.06 3.42 -4.93
C LEU A 869 -18.27 2.07 -4.21
N LYS A 870 -17.66 1.86 -3.03
CA LYS A 870 -17.80 0.60 -2.27
C LYS A 870 -19.28 0.29 -1.95
N ALA A 871 -20.06 1.32 -1.62
CA ALA A 871 -21.47 1.17 -1.23
C ALA A 871 -22.39 0.84 -2.41
N MET A 872 -21.91 0.96 -3.65
CA MET A 872 -22.64 0.54 -4.84
C MET A 872 -22.60 -0.98 -5.05
N ILE A 873 -21.74 -1.66 -4.32
CA ILE A 873 -21.82 -3.12 -4.17
C ILE A 873 -22.89 -3.40 -3.13
N GLN A 874 -24.03 -3.92 -3.59
CA GLN A 874 -25.24 -4.13 -2.78
C GLN A 874 -25.62 -5.59 -2.77
N ALA A 875 -25.87 -6.13 -1.58
CA ALA A 875 -26.30 -7.50 -1.40
C ALA A 875 -27.66 -7.70 -2.10
N PRO A 876 -27.87 -8.84 -2.79
CA PRO A 876 -29.17 -9.13 -3.38
C PRO A 876 -30.25 -9.30 -2.28
N PRO A 877 -31.55 -9.16 -2.63
CA PRO A 877 -32.65 -9.42 -1.72
C PRO A 877 -32.51 -10.78 -0.99
N GLY A 878 -32.74 -10.79 0.33
CA GLY A 878 -32.57 -11.99 1.17
C GLY A 878 -31.13 -12.34 1.56
N PHE A 879 -30.16 -11.45 1.28
CA PHE A 879 -28.76 -11.58 1.67
C PHE A 879 -28.23 -10.30 2.36
N ASN A 880 -27.10 -10.45 3.05
CA ASN A 880 -26.35 -9.39 3.71
C ASN A 880 -24.85 -9.59 3.49
N PHE A 881 -24.10 -8.51 3.53
CA PHE A 881 -22.66 -8.58 3.74
C PHE A 881 -22.38 -8.81 5.22
N VAL A 882 -21.50 -9.77 5.50
CA VAL A 882 -20.91 -10.00 6.82
C VAL A 882 -19.41 -9.90 6.69
N GLY A 883 -18.77 -9.07 7.49
CA GLY A 883 -17.33 -8.93 7.43
C GLY A 883 -16.75 -8.01 8.48
N ALA A 884 -15.43 -7.99 8.59
CA ALA A 884 -14.76 -7.21 9.62
C ALA A 884 -13.41 -6.72 9.11
N ASP A 885 -12.95 -5.64 9.74
CA ASP A 885 -11.58 -5.16 9.65
C ASP A 885 -10.73 -5.79 10.77
N VAL A 886 -9.51 -6.24 10.45
CA VAL A 886 -8.62 -6.86 11.44
C VAL A 886 -7.82 -5.78 12.15
N ASP A 887 -8.27 -5.40 13.34
CA ASP A 887 -7.62 -4.39 14.18
C ASP A 887 -6.11 -4.59 14.30
N SER A 888 -5.37 -3.59 13.81
CA SER A 888 -3.91 -3.49 13.91
C SER A 888 -3.18 -4.77 13.49
N GLN A 889 -3.66 -5.46 12.44
CA GLN A 889 -3.18 -6.77 12.00
C GLN A 889 -1.64 -6.83 11.89
N GLU A 890 -1.06 -5.97 11.08
CA GLU A 890 0.40 -5.96 10.84
C GLU A 890 1.20 -5.54 12.06
N LEU A 891 0.65 -4.62 12.85
CA LEU A 891 1.27 -4.14 14.08
C LEU A 891 1.36 -5.26 15.11
N TRP A 892 0.28 -6.03 15.28
CA TRP A 892 0.22 -7.19 16.15
C TRP A 892 1.16 -8.31 15.69
N ILE A 893 1.23 -8.58 14.38
CA ILE A 893 2.17 -9.55 13.81
C ILE A 893 3.62 -9.11 14.11
N ALA A 894 3.97 -7.84 13.90
CA ALA A 894 5.28 -7.34 14.26
C ALA A 894 5.55 -7.45 15.77
N ALA A 895 4.53 -7.23 16.59
CA ALA A 895 4.63 -7.24 18.05
C ALA A 895 4.90 -8.63 18.59
N ILE A 896 4.09 -9.61 18.17
CA ILE A 896 4.26 -10.99 18.62
C ILE A 896 5.59 -11.58 18.16
N LEU A 897 6.11 -11.18 16.99
CA LEU A 897 7.45 -11.59 16.54
C LEU A 897 8.55 -11.01 17.44
N GLY A 898 8.41 -9.76 17.89
CA GLY A 898 9.33 -9.16 18.87
C GLY A 898 9.27 -9.85 20.23
N ASP A 899 8.07 -10.13 20.72
CA ASP A 899 7.83 -10.80 22.00
C ASP A 899 8.36 -12.26 21.99
N ALA A 900 8.12 -12.98 20.89
CA ALA A 900 8.61 -14.34 20.67
C ALA A 900 10.14 -14.41 20.62
N ASN A 901 10.79 -13.43 19.99
CA ASN A 901 12.26 -13.38 19.88
C ASN A 901 12.96 -13.07 21.21
N TRP A 902 12.28 -12.43 22.17
CA TRP A 902 12.91 -12.10 23.45
C TRP A 902 12.64 -13.13 24.55
N LEU A 903 11.39 -13.25 24.99
CA LEU A 903 11.04 -14.05 26.19
C LEU A 903 9.84 -14.98 25.97
N GLN A 904 9.31 -15.06 24.75
CA GLN A 904 8.17 -15.92 24.39
C GLN A 904 6.92 -15.69 25.26
N GLN A 905 6.66 -14.42 25.58
CA GLN A 905 5.53 -14.00 26.40
C GLN A 905 4.89 -12.75 25.81
N HIS A 906 3.57 -12.75 25.66
CA HIS A 906 2.84 -11.61 25.10
C HIS A 906 3.09 -10.34 25.90
N GLY A 907 3.40 -9.26 25.20
CA GLY A 907 3.68 -7.93 25.74
C GLY A 907 4.90 -7.84 26.66
N CYS A 908 5.82 -8.81 26.57
CA CYS A 908 7.08 -8.72 27.30
C CYS A 908 7.92 -7.54 26.79
N THR A 909 7.84 -7.21 25.50
CA THR A 909 8.48 -6.01 24.93
C THR A 909 7.61 -4.78 25.10
N ALA A 910 8.22 -3.60 25.20
CA ALA A 910 7.51 -2.32 25.22
C ALA A 910 6.57 -2.16 24.01
N PHE A 911 7.00 -2.59 22.82
CA PHE A 911 6.18 -2.57 21.60
C PHE A 911 4.98 -3.52 21.68
N GLY A 912 5.17 -4.74 22.17
CA GLY A 912 4.07 -5.68 22.43
C GLY A 912 3.08 -5.15 23.46
N TRP A 913 3.58 -4.57 24.54
CA TRP A 913 2.74 -3.97 25.58
C TRP A 913 1.92 -2.79 25.06
N MET A 914 2.54 -1.85 24.34
CA MET A 914 1.85 -0.70 23.74
C MET A 914 0.77 -1.14 22.74
N THR A 915 0.97 -2.26 22.04
CA THR A 915 0.00 -2.80 21.07
C THR A 915 -1.18 -3.51 21.75
N LEU A 916 -0.94 -4.21 22.87
CA LEU A 916 -1.96 -5.04 23.52
C LEU A 916 -2.75 -4.33 24.62
N GLN A 917 -2.14 -3.35 25.29
CA GLN A 917 -2.67 -2.67 26.47
C GLN A 917 -2.62 -1.12 26.35
N GLY A 918 -1.91 -0.58 25.36
CA GLY A 918 -1.84 0.86 25.15
C GLY A 918 -3.19 1.47 24.77
N SER A 919 -3.44 2.69 25.24
CA SER A 919 -4.70 3.42 25.02
C SER A 919 -4.42 4.80 24.43
N LYS A 920 -5.28 5.22 23.48
CA LYS A 920 -5.28 6.59 22.93
C LYS A 920 -5.60 7.61 24.03
N ALA A 921 -6.53 7.29 24.93
CA ALA A 921 -6.97 8.19 25.99
C ALA A 921 -5.85 8.49 27.00
N ASP A 922 -5.05 7.47 27.33
CA ASP A 922 -3.95 7.59 28.30
C ASP A 922 -2.64 8.04 27.64
N GLY A 923 -2.63 8.22 26.31
CA GLY A 923 -1.42 8.54 25.54
C GLY A 923 -0.34 7.44 25.63
N THR A 924 -0.71 6.22 26.02
CA THR A 924 0.20 5.08 26.21
C THR A 924 0.32 4.21 24.96
N ASP A 925 -0.55 4.43 23.96
CA ASP A 925 -0.41 3.78 22.66
C ASP A 925 0.81 4.31 21.89
N MET A 926 1.31 3.47 20.99
CA MET A 926 2.53 3.73 20.22
C MET A 926 2.47 4.98 19.35
N HIS A 927 1.31 5.31 18.78
CA HIS A 927 1.19 6.50 17.94
C HIS A 927 1.24 7.77 18.78
N SER A 928 0.57 7.77 19.93
CA SER A 928 0.63 8.90 20.88
C SER A 928 2.04 9.10 21.43
N LYS A 929 2.76 8.01 21.77
CA LYS A 929 4.16 8.10 22.22
C LYS A 929 5.10 8.64 21.15
N THR A 930 4.95 8.20 19.89
CA THR A 930 5.74 8.77 18.79
C THR A 930 5.40 10.24 18.52
N ALA A 931 4.11 10.60 18.61
CA ALA A 931 3.63 11.98 18.44
C ALA A 931 4.24 12.93 19.48
N GLU A 932 4.19 12.53 20.76
CA GLU A 932 4.81 13.24 21.88
C GLU A 932 6.32 13.45 21.66
N GLN A 933 7.04 12.40 21.27
CA GLN A 933 8.49 12.46 21.04
C GLN A 933 8.90 13.30 19.82
N ALA A 934 8.09 13.29 18.77
CA ALA A 934 8.36 14.04 17.54
C ALA A 934 7.85 15.49 17.58
N GLY A 935 6.91 15.80 18.50
CA GLY A 935 6.19 17.06 18.54
C GLY A 935 5.33 17.25 17.28
N ILE A 936 4.63 16.20 16.87
CA ILE A 936 3.72 16.20 15.70
C ILE A 936 2.35 15.65 16.11
N GLY A 937 1.32 15.87 15.27
CA GLY A 937 0.01 15.26 15.48
C GLY A 937 0.04 13.72 15.44
N ARG A 938 -0.90 13.07 16.12
CA ARG A 938 -0.97 11.61 16.22
C ARG A 938 -1.06 10.92 14.86
N ASP A 939 -1.77 11.50 13.90
CA ASP A 939 -1.93 10.89 12.57
C ASP A 939 -0.65 10.98 11.74
N HIS A 940 0.08 12.10 11.84
CA HIS A 940 1.43 12.20 11.30
C HIS A 940 2.37 11.16 11.93
N ALA A 941 2.24 10.91 13.24
CA ALA A 941 2.97 9.86 13.92
C ALA A 941 2.56 8.45 13.49
N LYS A 942 1.29 8.23 13.11
CA LYS A 942 0.81 6.99 12.51
C LYS A 942 1.54 6.71 11.20
N ILE A 943 1.55 7.68 10.28
CA ILE A 943 2.28 7.58 9.00
C ILE A 943 3.76 7.25 9.24
N LEU A 944 4.39 7.95 10.19
CA LEU A 944 5.80 7.75 10.54
C LEU A 944 6.06 6.35 11.11
N ASN A 945 5.22 5.86 12.03
CA ASN A 945 5.38 4.54 12.65
C ASN A 945 5.26 3.42 11.62
N TYR A 946 4.25 3.45 10.75
CA TYR A 946 4.09 2.46 9.69
C TYR A 946 5.28 2.48 8.74
N GLY A 947 5.67 3.65 8.22
CA GLY A 947 6.85 3.77 7.35
C GLY A 947 8.12 3.19 8.00
N ARG A 948 8.31 3.43 9.30
CA ARG A 948 9.47 2.95 10.06
C ARG A 948 9.47 1.44 10.29
N ILE A 949 8.31 0.83 10.58
CA ILE A 949 8.16 -0.63 10.70
C ILE A 949 8.50 -1.31 9.36
N TYR A 950 8.14 -0.69 8.24
CA TYR A 950 8.48 -1.15 6.89
C TYR A 950 9.91 -0.85 6.46
N GLY A 951 10.76 -0.39 7.39
CA GLY A 951 12.18 -0.22 7.14
C GLY A 951 12.57 1.11 6.50
N ALA A 952 11.70 2.13 6.52
CA ALA A 952 12.11 3.47 6.16
C ALA A 952 13.33 3.93 6.99
N GLY A 953 14.18 4.75 6.37
CA GLY A 953 15.41 5.25 6.98
C GLY A 953 15.22 6.58 7.72
N ARG A 954 16.30 7.02 8.39
CA ARG A 954 16.37 8.32 9.06
C ARG A 954 16.18 9.48 8.07
N GLU A 955 16.81 9.39 6.90
CA GLU A 955 16.72 10.40 5.83
C GLU A 955 15.27 10.61 5.36
N TYR A 956 14.57 9.52 5.04
CA TYR A 956 13.16 9.57 4.68
C TYR A 956 12.31 10.22 5.78
N THR A 957 12.59 9.88 7.03
CA THR A 957 11.85 10.43 8.17
C THR A 957 12.12 11.93 8.36
N ALA A 958 13.34 12.39 8.10
CA ALA A 958 13.67 13.82 8.14
C ALA A 958 12.93 14.58 7.04
N VAL A 959 12.88 14.04 5.81
CA VAL A 959 12.09 14.62 4.71
C VAL A 959 10.60 14.68 5.07
N LEU A 960 10.06 13.59 5.61
CA LEU A 960 8.66 13.52 6.00
C LEU A 960 8.31 14.53 7.11
N LEU A 961 9.20 14.70 8.11
CA LEU A 961 9.03 15.70 9.15
C LEU A 961 9.05 17.14 8.61
N LYS A 962 9.90 17.45 7.63
CA LYS A 962 9.89 18.76 6.96
C LYS A 962 8.59 18.99 6.18
N ASN A 963 8.04 17.93 5.56
CA ASN A 963 6.76 18.03 4.87
C ASN A 963 5.59 18.28 5.85
N PHE A 964 5.64 17.71 7.05
CA PHE A 964 4.65 17.95 8.10
C PHE A 964 4.82 19.30 8.81
N SER A 965 6.02 19.90 8.79
CA SER A 965 6.32 21.15 9.47
C SER A 965 7.40 21.93 8.70
N GLN A 966 6.96 22.91 7.91
CA GLN A 966 7.86 23.70 7.05
C GLN A 966 8.84 24.59 7.82
N ASP A 967 8.54 24.90 9.09
CA ASP A 967 9.42 25.70 9.95
C ASP A 967 10.68 24.93 10.41
N LEU A 968 10.73 23.61 10.20
CA LEU A 968 11.88 22.79 10.60
C LEU A 968 13.03 22.96 9.61
N THR A 969 14.19 23.39 10.13
CA THR A 969 15.44 23.33 9.37
C THR A 969 15.86 21.87 9.14
N GLU A 970 16.72 21.63 8.14
CA GLU A 970 17.21 20.29 7.86
C GLU A 970 17.97 19.67 9.03
N ALA A 971 18.79 20.48 9.73
CA ALA A 971 19.47 20.06 10.95
C ALA A 971 18.49 19.68 12.06
N GLN A 972 17.41 20.44 12.25
CA GLN A 972 16.37 20.13 13.23
C GLN A 972 15.58 18.87 12.87
N ALA A 973 15.20 18.71 11.59
CA ALA A 973 14.49 17.54 11.11
C ALA A 973 15.33 16.26 11.24
N ASN A 974 16.61 16.32 10.87
CA ASN A 974 17.56 15.23 11.07
C ASN A 974 17.78 14.92 12.56
N GLY A 975 17.88 15.94 13.41
CA GLY A 975 17.97 15.78 14.86
C GLY A 975 16.74 15.09 15.46
N LYS A 976 15.53 15.49 15.05
CA LYS A 976 14.27 14.85 15.46
C LYS A 976 14.19 13.40 14.96
N ALA A 977 14.47 13.16 13.68
CA ALA A 977 14.52 11.81 13.11
C ALA A 977 15.51 10.93 13.89
N HIS A 978 16.70 11.44 14.22
CA HIS A 978 17.68 10.71 15.02
C HIS A 978 17.13 10.30 16.39
N ARG A 979 16.46 11.22 17.11
CA ARG A 979 15.84 10.93 18.42
C ARG A 979 14.76 9.86 18.30
N ILE A 980 13.89 9.94 17.31
CA ILE A 980 12.81 8.96 17.09
C ILE A 980 13.39 7.56 16.84
N TYR A 981 14.37 7.42 15.96
CA TYR A 981 15.00 6.11 15.71
C TYR A 981 15.79 5.59 16.91
N SER A 982 16.42 6.49 17.67
CA SER A 982 17.16 6.10 18.88
C SER A 982 16.21 5.62 19.99
N PHE A 983 15.04 6.25 20.13
CA PHE A 983 14.01 5.79 21.06
C PHE A 983 13.42 4.44 20.64
N ALA A 984 13.15 4.28 19.34
CA ALA A 984 12.40 3.14 18.84
C ALA A 984 13.29 1.96 18.42
N LYS A 985 14.15 2.11 17.40
CA LYS A 985 15.11 1.06 17.00
C LYS A 985 16.22 0.87 18.05
N GLY A 986 16.63 1.93 18.71
CA GLY A 986 17.77 1.89 19.62
C GLY A 986 19.10 2.06 18.90
N ASN A 987 20.15 1.48 19.50
CA ASN A 987 21.51 1.54 18.98
C ASN A 987 21.90 0.21 18.33
N ARG A 988 22.68 0.29 17.25
CA ARG A 988 23.27 -0.89 16.62
C ARG A 988 24.52 -1.30 17.38
N LEU A 989 24.46 -2.47 18.02
CA LEU A 989 25.57 -3.14 18.68
C LEU A 989 26.03 -4.32 17.82
N TYR A 990 27.24 -4.79 18.05
CA TYR A 990 27.83 -5.88 17.28
C TYR A 990 28.28 -6.99 18.20
N ARG A 991 27.88 -8.22 17.88
CA ARG A 991 28.27 -9.40 18.62
C ARG A 991 29.65 -9.83 18.15
N LEU A 992 30.61 -9.84 19.07
CA LEU A 992 31.96 -10.29 18.77
C LEU A 992 31.98 -11.79 18.47
N ASN A 993 32.73 -12.19 17.44
CA ASN A 993 33.03 -13.59 17.18
C ASN A 993 34.13 -14.09 18.13
N ALA A 994 34.53 -15.36 18.02
CA ALA A 994 35.55 -15.94 18.90
C ALA A 994 36.87 -15.12 18.91
N LEU A 995 37.32 -14.65 17.74
CA LEU A 995 38.51 -13.79 17.63
C LEU A 995 38.27 -12.43 18.28
N GLY A 996 37.12 -11.81 18.01
CA GLY A 996 36.75 -10.52 18.59
C GLY A 996 36.65 -10.56 20.11
N LYS A 997 36.08 -11.63 20.68
CA LYS A 997 36.00 -11.86 22.13
C LYS A 997 37.39 -12.01 22.74
N PHE A 998 38.24 -12.84 22.11
CA PHE A 998 39.63 -13.01 22.53
C PHE A 998 40.38 -11.67 22.54
N LEU A 999 40.28 -10.88 21.48
CA LEU A 999 40.93 -9.57 21.40
C LEU A 999 40.35 -8.57 22.41
N ALA A 1000 39.03 -8.60 22.64
CA ALA A 1000 38.38 -7.76 23.64
C ALA A 1000 38.88 -8.06 25.06
N GLU A 1001 39.04 -9.35 25.41
CA GLU A 1001 39.61 -9.80 26.68
C GLU A 1001 41.07 -9.34 26.82
N GLN A 1002 41.89 -9.43 25.75
CA GLN A 1002 43.26 -8.91 25.76
C GLN A 1002 43.31 -7.38 25.95
N CYS A 1003 42.27 -6.67 25.54
CA CYS A 1003 42.10 -5.23 25.77
C CYS A 1003 41.49 -4.89 27.15
N GLY A 1004 41.26 -5.88 28.03
CA GLY A 1004 40.78 -5.67 29.40
C GLY A 1004 39.25 -5.54 29.56
N LEU A 1005 38.47 -5.91 28.55
CA LEU A 1005 37.00 -5.98 28.66
C LEU A 1005 36.59 -7.26 29.39
N SER A 1006 35.59 -7.15 30.28
CA SER A 1006 35.08 -8.34 30.97
C SER A 1006 34.24 -9.21 30.03
N PRO A 1007 34.14 -10.54 30.27
CA PRO A 1007 33.28 -11.41 29.48
C PRO A 1007 31.82 -10.91 29.42
N ALA A 1008 31.30 -10.32 30.50
CA ALA A 1008 29.96 -9.75 30.55
C ALA A 1008 29.77 -8.54 29.60
N ASP A 1009 30.80 -7.72 29.43
CA ASP A 1009 30.79 -6.57 28.50
C ASP A 1009 30.80 -7.03 27.03
N THR A 1010 31.40 -8.19 26.74
CA THR A 1010 31.45 -8.77 25.40
C THR A 1010 30.16 -9.51 25.00
N GLU A 1011 29.37 -9.99 25.97
CA GLU A 1011 28.12 -10.73 25.72
C GLU A 1011 26.95 -9.83 25.28
N GLN A 1012 26.88 -8.59 25.77
CA GLN A 1012 25.76 -7.67 25.47
C GLN A 1012 25.89 -6.96 24.10
N GLY A 1013 26.95 -7.26 23.35
CA GLY A 1013 27.28 -6.62 22.08
C GLY A 1013 27.89 -5.23 22.26
N ILE A 1014 28.81 -4.87 21.36
CA ILE A 1014 29.66 -3.68 21.52
C ILE A 1014 29.39 -2.68 20.38
N LYS A 1015 29.52 -1.38 20.66
CA LYS A 1015 29.41 -0.32 19.63
C LYS A 1015 30.56 -0.42 18.62
N TYR A 1016 30.31 -0.03 17.36
CA TYR A 1016 31.34 -0.05 16.31
C TYR A 1016 32.65 0.63 16.72
N GLY A 1017 32.59 1.80 17.36
CA GLY A 1017 33.79 2.53 17.78
C GLY A 1017 34.70 1.72 18.70
N ALA A 1018 34.13 0.94 19.62
CA ALA A 1018 34.91 0.07 20.50
C ALA A 1018 35.39 -1.19 19.75
N VAL A 1019 34.61 -1.77 18.84
CA VAL A 1019 35.07 -2.87 17.95
C VAL A 1019 36.27 -2.41 17.12
N LYS A 1020 36.19 -1.19 16.57
CA LYS A 1020 37.28 -0.55 15.81
C LYS A 1020 38.51 -0.37 16.69
N GLN A 1021 38.38 0.20 17.89
CA GLN A 1021 39.51 0.36 18.81
C GLN A 1021 40.19 -0.97 19.16
N ILE A 1022 39.43 -2.01 19.48
CA ILE A 1022 39.97 -3.35 19.77
C ILE A 1022 40.75 -3.88 18.56
N TYR A 1023 40.21 -3.72 17.35
CA TYR A 1023 40.88 -4.13 16.11
C TYR A 1023 42.15 -3.32 15.85
N GLU A 1024 42.11 -2.00 16.02
CA GLU A 1024 43.26 -1.11 15.82
C GLU A 1024 44.41 -1.42 16.79
N LEU A 1025 44.08 -1.70 18.06
CA LEU A 1025 45.02 -2.12 19.09
C LEU A 1025 45.64 -3.49 18.76
N ALA A 1026 44.82 -4.45 18.34
CA ALA A 1026 45.28 -5.80 18.01
C ALA A 1026 46.22 -5.86 16.80
N TYR A 1027 45.99 -5.01 15.79
CA TYR A 1027 46.73 -5.04 14.53
C TYR A 1027 47.75 -3.89 14.38
N GLY A 1028 47.87 -3.00 15.37
CA GLY A 1028 48.82 -1.88 15.36
C GLY A 1028 48.61 -0.90 14.21
N LYS A 1029 47.37 -0.77 13.71
CA LYS A 1029 47.03 0.01 12.52
C LYS A 1029 45.84 0.90 12.83
N GLN A 1030 45.98 2.22 12.68
CA GLN A 1030 44.88 3.18 12.80
C GLN A 1030 44.13 3.34 11.47
N PHE A 1031 42.80 3.39 11.52
CA PHE A 1031 41.93 3.67 10.37
C PHE A 1031 41.28 5.05 10.51
N SER A 1032 41.09 5.76 9.40
CA SER A 1032 40.59 7.15 9.42
C SER A 1032 39.16 7.28 9.98
N GLU A 1033 38.75 8.46 10.46
CA GLU A 1033 37.36 8.70 10.92
C GLU A 1033 36.29 8.50 9.83
N LYS A 1034 36.67 8.56 8.55
CA LYS A 1034 35.81 8.21 7.40
C LYS A 1034 36.29 6.89 6.82
N ASP A 1035 36.03 5.79 7.53
CA ASP A 1035 36.37 4.45 7.06
C ASP A 1035 35.81 4.22 5.65
N SER A 1036 36.64 3.75 4.73
CA SER A 1036 36.13 3.29 3.44
C SER A 1036 35.18 2.10 3.68
N LYS A 1037 34.13 1.96 2.85
CA LYS A 1037 33.17 0.84 2.97
C LYS A 1037 33.85 -0.54 3.04
N LYS A 1038 35.04 -0.63 2.41
CA LYS A 1038 35.90 -1.82 2.41
C LYS A 1038 36.57 -2.08 3.76
N GLU A 1039 37.12 -1.05 4.41
CA GLU A 1039 37.76 -1.17 5.73
C GLU A 1039 36.75 -1.49 6.82
N TYR A 1040 35.60 -0.82 6.80
CA TYR A 1040 34.47 -1.18 7.65
C TYR A 1040 34.11 -2.66 7.47
N GLY A 1041 33.90 -3.11 6.23
CA GLY A 1041 33.57 -4.51 5.94
C GLY A 1041 34.62 -5.52 6.44
N GLN A 1042 35.90 -5.18 6.34
CA GLN A 1042 37.00 -6.01 6.84
C GLN A 1042 36.97 -6.14 8.37
N ILE A 1043 36.88 -5.02 9.09
CA ILE A 1043 36.80 -5.01 10.55
C ILE A 1043 35.60 -5.85 11.01
N MET A 1044 34.43 -5.62 10.41
CA MET A 1044 33.21 -6.31 10.79
C MET A 1044 33.28 -7.82 10.52
N SER A 1045 33.80 -8.23 9.37
CA SER A 1045 33.96 -9.65 9.00
C SER A 1045 34.92 -10.39 9.94
N HIS A 1046 36.03 -9.74 10.33
CA HIS A 1046 37.03 -10.36 11.19
C HIS A 1046 36.61 -10.40 12.67
N MET A 1047 35.89 -9.39 13.14
CA MET A 1047 35.65 -9.21 14.59
C MET A 1047 34.27 -9.66 15.05
N THR A 1048 33.30 -9.76 14.14
CA THR A 1048 31.89 -9.86 14.55
C THR A 1048 31.16 -11.00 13.85
N GLU A 1049 30.16 -11.55 14.54
CA GLU A 1049 29.22 -12.54 14.00
C GLU A 1049 28.02 -11.85 13.33
N GLY A 1050 27.77 -10.59 13.68
CA GLY A 1050 26.65 -9.81 13.18
C GLY A 1050 26.30 -8.63 14.08
N SER A 1051 25.27 -7.89 13.68
CA SER A 1051 24.77 -6.74 14.42
C SER A 1051 23.41 -7.02 15.05
N ILE A 1052 23.12 -6.38 16.18
CA ILE A 1052 21.83 -6.38 16.85
C ILE A 1052 21.43 -4.96 17.21
N TRP A 1053 20.14 -4.70 17.20
CA TRP A 1053 19.55 -3.50 17.79
C TRP A 1053 19.35 -3.71 19.30
N ALA A 1054 19.66 -2.70 20.10
CA ALA A 1054 19.48 -2.73 21.55
C ALA A 1054 19.02 -1.38 22.11
N ASN A 1055 18.39 -1.41 23.29
CA ASN A 1055 17.93 -0.25 24.07
C ASN A 1055 16.77 0.58 23.47
N GLY A 1056 16.24 0.20 22.31
CA GLY A 1056 15.03 0.77 21.73
C GLY A 1056 13.75 0.07 22.21
N SER A 1057 12.59 0.72 22.07
CA SER A 1057 11.29 0.09 22.36
C SER A 1057 10.96 -1.08 21.42
N GLU A 1058 11.52 -1.08 20.21
CA GLU A 1058 11.23 -2.00 19.11
C GLU A 1058 12.43 -2.85 18.68
N SER A 1059 13.56 -2.73 19.38
CA SER A 1059 14.79 -3.43 19.03
C SER A 1059 14.59 -4.93 18.81
N HIS A 1060 13.83 -5.60 19.67
CA HIS A 1060 13.58 -7.03 19.58
C HIS A 1060 12.78 -7.43 18.33
N MET A 1061 11.83 -6.59 17.90
CA MET A 1061 11.07 -6.79 16.67
C MET A 1061 11.99 -6.65 15.46
N PHE A 1062 12.77 -5.57 15.37
CA PHE A 1062 13.72 -5.41 14.26
C PHE A 1062 14.78 -6.51 14.20
N ASN A 1063 15.27 -6.97 15.35
CA ASN A 1063 16.19 -8.11 15.41
C ASN A 1063 15.56 -9.38 14.84
N MET A 1064 14.29 -9.66 15.17
CA MET A 1064 13.58 -10.80 14.62
C MET A 1064 13.36 -10.66 13.10
N LEU A 1065 12.89 -9.50 12.64
CA LEU A 1065 12.65 -9.26 11.22
C LEU A 1065 13.95 -9.34 10.41
N GLU A 1066 15.04 -8.73 10.89
CA GLU A 1066 16.35 -8.80 10.23
C GLU A 1066 16.93 -10.21 10.28
N SER A 1067 16.69 -10.98 11.34
CA SER A 1067 17.10 -12.39 11.44
C SER A 1067 16.42 -13.24 10.35
N VAL A 1068 15.09 -13.13 10.23
CA VAL A 1068 14.33 -13.83 9.18
C VAL A 1068 14.78 -13.37 7.80
N ALA A 1069 14.87 -12.05 7.59
CA ALA A 1069 15.28 -11.47 6.33
C ALA A 1069 16.66 -11.94 5.91
N ASN A 1070 17.64 -11.99 6.82
CA ASN A 1070 19.03 -12.39 6.57
C ASN A 1070 19.28 -13.90 6.53
N SER A 1071 18.28 -14.72 6.86
CA SER A 1071 18.42 -16.17 6.77
C SER A 1071 18.74 -16.60 5.32
N PRO A 1072 19.44 -17.74 5.12
CA PRO A 1072 19.76 -18.22 3.78
C PRO A 1072 18.52 -18.49 2.92
N GLN A 1073 17.43 -18.93 3.54
CA GLN A 1073 16.13 -19.12 2.89
C GLN A 1073 15.03 -18.41 3.69
N PRO A 1074 14.83 -17.09 3.49
CA PRO A 1074 13.81 -16.34 4.20
C PRO A 1074 12.43 -16.90 3.94
N ARG A 1075 11.72 -17.24 5.03
CA ARG A 1075 10.37 -17.81 5.02
C ARG A 1075 9.49 -17.07 6.02
N THR A 1076 8.20 -16.99 5.74
CA THR A 1076 7.25 -16.46 6.72
C THR A 1076 7.20 -17.35 7.97
N PRO A 1077 7.10 -16.77 9.18
CA PRO A 1077 7.16 -17.55 10.42
C PRO A 1077 5.99 -18.53 10.62
N VAL A 1078 4.83 -18.28 9.99
CA VAL A 1078 3.59 -19.03 10.24
C VAL A 1078 3.39 -20.16 9.22
N LEU A 1079 3.27 -19.83 7.92
CA LEU A 1079 3.03 -20.84 6.88
C LEU A 1079 4.30 -21.28 6.14
N GLY A 1080 5.47 -20.72 6.48
CA GLY A 1080 6.75 -21.12 5.90
C GLY A 1080 6.91 -20.72 4.42
N CYS A 1081 6.19 -19.70 3.97
CA CYS A 1081 6.20 -19.23 2.58
C CYS A 1081 7.53 -18.53 2.26
N ARG A 1082 8.25 -18.98 1.23
CA ARG A 1082 9.57 -18.44 0.88
C ARG A 1082 9.48 -17.11 0.13
N ILE A 1083 10.44 -16.22 0.36
CA ILE A 1083 10.61 -14.97 -0.41
C ILE A 1083 10.93 -15.25 -1.89
N SER A 1084 10.58 -14.34 -2.79
CA SER A 1084 10.96 -14.41 -4.21
C SER A 1084 12.48 -14.59 -4.36
N ARG A 1085 12.89 -15.41 -5.34
CA ARG A 1085 14.31 -15.66 -5.64
C ARG A 1085 15.08 -14.36 -5.89
N CYS A 1086 14.42 -13.37 -6.46
CA CYS A 1086 14.98 -12.05 -6.77
C CYS A 1086 15.40 -11.26 -5.53
N LEU A 1087 14.95 -11.64 -4.33
CA LEU A 1087 15.29 -10.99 -3.06
C LEU A 1087 16.04 -11.91 -2.10
N MET A 1088 16.43 -13.11 -2.54
CA MET A 1088 17.27 -14.00 -1.75
C MET A 1088 18.65 -13.37 -1.56
N LYS A 1089 19.23 -13.52 -0.36
CA LYS A 1089 20.52 -12.91 -0.01
C LYS A 1089 21.64 -13.25 -1.00
N GLU A 1090 21.65 -14.46 -1.55
CA GLU A 1090 22.60 -14.91 -2.57
C GLU A 1090 22.56 -14.12 -3.90
N ASN A 1091 21.42 -13.47 -4.19
CA ASN A 1091 21.16 -12.77 -5.45
C ASN A 1091 21.20 -11.23 -5.33
N VAL A 1092 21.00 -10.70 -4.13
CA VAL A 1092 21.02 -9.25 -3.85
C VAL A 1092 22.09 -8.81 -2.84
N GLU A 1093 22.77 -9.76 -2.19
CA GLU A 1093 23.72 -9.49 -1.11
C GLU A 1093 23.10 -8.62 0.01
N ASP A 1094 23.64 -7.43 0.24
CA ASP A 1094 23.14 -6.46 1.22
C ASP A 1094 22.20 -5.39 0.61
N ASP A 1095 21.99 -5.42 -0.72
CA ASP A 1095 21.02 -4.54 -1.37
C ASP A 1095 19.58 -4.98 -1.04
N PHE A 1096 18.64 -4.02 -1.05
CA PHE A 1096 17.21 -4.25 -0.79
C PHE A 1096 16.87 -4.86 0.58
N LEU A 1097 17.73 -4.70 1.60
CA LEU A 1097 17.42 -5.18 2.96
C LEU A 1097 16.10 -4.62 3.51
N THR A 1098 15.79 -3.34 3.22
CA THR A 1098 14.52 -2.70 3.60
C THR A 1098 13.32 -3.43 3.00
N SER A 1099 13.36 -3.75 1.71
CA SER A 1099 12.31 -4.51 1.03
C SER A 1099 12.16 -5.93 1.60
N ARG A 1100 13.27 -6.58 1.99
CA ARG A 1100 13.26 -7.92 2.62
C ARG A 1100 12.67 -7.90 4.03
N VAL A 1101 13.00 -6.90 4.85
CA VAL A 1101 12.42 -6.71 6.18
C VAL A 1101 10.93 -6.42 6.09
N ASN A 1102 10.53 -5.52 5.19
CA ASN A 1102 9.12 -5.22 4.92
C ASN A 1102 8.34 -6.48 4.50
N TRP A 1103 8.94 -7.30 3.62
CA TRP A 1103 8.34 -8.54 3.16
C TRP A 1103 7.96 -9.49 4.31
N VAL A 1104 8.74 -9.56 5.40
CA VAL A 1104 8.43 -10.48 6.51
C VAL A 1104 7.06 -10.18 7.12
N VAL A 1105 6.75 -8.92 7.40
CA VAL A 1105 5.46 -8.51 8.00
C VAL A 1105 4.33 -8.61 6.98
N GLN A 1106 4.50 -8.00 5.79
CA GLN A 1106 3.44 -7.96 4.77
C GLN A 1106 3.07 -9.35 4.24
N SER A 1107 4.06 -10.21 4.03
CA SER A 1107 3.83 -11.59 3.59
C SER A 1107 3.19 -12.41 4.70
N SER A 1108 3.55 -12.17 5.98
CA SER A 1108 2.85 -12.81 7.11
C SER A 1108 1.40 -12.32 7.26
N ALA A 1109 1.08 -11.08 6.91
CA ALA A 1109 -0.31 -10.62 6.86
C ALA A 1109 -1.14 -11.37 5.79
N VAL A 1110 -0.53 -11.75 4.66
CA VAL A 1110 -1.18 -12.61 3.67
C VAL A 1110 -1.40 -14.03 4.21
N ASP A 1111 -0.47 -14.56 5.01
CA ASP A 1111 -0.69 -15.84 5.72
C ASP A 1111 -1.90 -15.77 6.65
N TYR A 1112 -2.10 -14.64 7.32
CA TYR A 1112 -3.26 -14.37 8.16
C TYR A 1112 -4.57 -14.43 7.36
N LEU A 1113 -4.62 -13.74 6.21
CA LEU A 1113 -5.78 -13.76 5.33
C LEU A 1113 -6.10 -15.19 4.87
N HIS A 1114 -5.10 -15.95 4.41
CA HIS A 1114 -5.34 -17.33 3.96
C HIS A 1114 -5.89 -18.24 5.08
N LEU A 1115 -5.38 -18.10 6.30
CA LEU A 1115 -5.91 -18.82 7.48
C LEU A 1115 -7.37 -18.44 7.73
N MET A 1116 -7.71 -17.15 7.66
CA MET A 1116 -9.09 -16.70 7.82
C MET A 1116 -10.02 -17.27 6.76
N LEU A 1117 -9.64 -17.21 5.48
CA LEU A 1117 -10.47 -17.70 4.37
C LEU A 1117 -10.74 -19.21 4.49
N VAL A 1118 -9.70 -19.99 4.76
CA VAL A 1118 -9.81 -21.46 4.89
C VAL A 1118 -10.64 -21.85 6.13
N CYS A 1119 -10.46 -21.15 7.25
CA CYS A 1119 -11.22 -21.40 8.48
C CYS A 1119 -12.69 -21.00 8.34
N MET A 1120 -12.96 -19.82 7.78
CA MET A 1120 -14.34 -19.36 7.58
C MET A 1120 -15.10 -20.30 6.65
N LYS A 1121 -14.47 -20.73 5.54
CA LYS A 1121 -15.06 -21.70 4.63
C LYS A 1121 -15.33 -23.05 5.30
N TRP A 1122 -14.44 -23.50 6.18
CA TRP A 1122 -14.67 -24.72 6.98
C TRP A 1122 -15.85 -24.55 7.94
N LEU A 1123 -15.92 -23.44 8.70
CA LEU A 1123 -17.03 -23.16 9.60
C LEU A 1123 -18.36 -23.08 8.85
N MET A 1124 -18.37 -22.41 7.69
CA MET A 1124 -19.57 -22.30 6.87
C MET A 1124 -20.08 -23.67 6.42
N ARG A 1125 -19.19 -24.56 5.97
CA ARG A 1125 -19.54 -25.93 5.58
C ARG A 1125 -19.98 -26.78 6.77
N LYS A 1126 -19.25 -26.72 7.88
CA LYS A 1126 -19.50 -27.54 9.07
C LYS A 1126 -20.85 -27.25 9.72
N TYR A 1127 -21.27 -25.99 9.70
CA TYR A 1127 -22.52 -25.55 10.30
C TYR A 1127 -23.61 -25.23 9.29
N ASP A 1128 -23.41 -25.50 8.01
CA ASP A 1128 -24.35 -25.18 6.94
C ASP A 1128 -24.79 -23.71 6.91
N ILE A 1129 -23.84 -22.79 7.11
CA ILE A 1129 -24.06 -21.35 6.95
C ILE A 1129 -23.99 -21.04 5.46
N LYS A 1130 -25.09 -20.58 4.88
CA LYS A 1130 -25.18 -20.28 3.45
C LYS A 1130 -24.53 -18.93 3.16
N GLY A 1131 -23.30 -18.97 2.65
CA GLY A 1131 -22.60 -17.78 2.23
C GLY A 1131 -21.44 -18.06 1.29
N ARG A 1132 -20.91 -17.00 0.71
CA ARG A 1132 -19.74 -17.03 -0.18
C ARG A 1132 -18.79 -15.88 0.10
N PHE A 1133 -17.53 -16.08 -0.22
CA PHE A 1133 -16.54 -15.01 -0.23
C PHE A 1133 -16.93 -13.93 -1.26
N SER A 1134 -16.84 -12.66 -0.86
CA SER A 1134 -17.10 -11.52 -1.75
C SER A 1134 -15.79 -10.87 -2.17
N LEU A 1135 -15.07 -10.25 -1.24
CA LEU A 1135 -13.80 -9.58 -1.51
C LEU A 1135 -13.02 -9.39 -0.19
N SER A 1136 -11.71 -9.26 -0.31
CA SER A 1136 -10.85 -8.75 0.76
C SER A 1136 -10.09 -7.54 0.24
N ILE A 1137 -10.17 -6.42 0.97
CA ILE A 1137 -9.52 -5.15 0.63
C ILE A 1137 -8.69 -4.74 1.83
N HIS A 1138 -7.38 -4.61 1.66
CA HIS A 1138 -6.45 -4.36 2.77
C HIS A 1138 -6.55 -5.45 3.86
N ASP A 1139 -6.97 -5.09 5.06
CA ASP A 1139 -7.23 -5.90 6.25
C ASP A 1139 -8.71 -6.27 6.43
N GLU A 1140 -9.59 -5.79 5.54
CA GLU A 1140 -11.01 -6.13 5.54
C GLU A 1140 -11.26 -7.47 4.81
N VAL A 1141 -12.14 -8.30 5.38
CA VAL A 1141 -12.68 -9.49 4.70
C VAL A 1141 -14.21 -9.44 4.70
N ARG A 1142 -14.83 -9.62 3.52
CA ARG A 1142 -16.28 -9.53 3.34
C ARG A 1142 -16.84 -10.80 2.70
N TYR A 1143 -17.97 -11.26 3.22
CA TYR A 1143 -18.74 -12.41 2.75
C TYR A 1143 -20.17 -11.98 2.44
N ILE A 1144 -20.78 -12.57 1.43
CA ILE A 1144 -22.22 -12.46 1.17
C ILE A 1144 -22.87 -13.66 1.82
N VAL A 1145 -23.81 -13.42 2.74
CA VAL A 1145 -24.43 -14.45 3.57
C VAL A 1145 -25.93 -14.31 3.47
N ALA A 1146 -26.62 -15.45 3.45
CA ALA A 1146 -28.06 -15.54 3.61
C ALA A 1146 -28.53 -14.74 4.84
N GLU A 1147 -29.67 -14.07 4.71
CA GLU A 1147 -30.17 -13.18 5.75
C GLU A 1147 -30.43 -13.90 7.08
N GLU A 1148 -30.94 -15.14 7.09
CA GLU A 1148 -31.14 -15.93 8.31
C GLU A 1148 -29.84 -16.36 8.99
N ASP A 1149 -28.73 -16.41 8.25
CA ASP A 1149 -27.43 -16.89 8.72
C ASP A 1149 -26.48 -15.75 9.07
N ARG A 1150 -26.87 -14.48 8.84
CA ARG A 1150 -25.99 -13.32 8.99
C ARG A 1150 -25.33 -13.23 10.38
N TYR A 1151 -26.08 -13.53 11.44
CA TYR A 1151 -25.56 -13.50 12.81
C TYR A 1151 -24.67 -14.71 13.11
N ARG A 1152 -25.03 -15.90 12.61
CA ARG A 1152 -24.23 -17.12 12.73
C ARG A 1152 -22.88 -16.94 12.03
N ALA A 1153 -22.88 -16.32 10.85
CA ALA A 1153 -21.66 -15.96 10.14
C ALA A 1153 -20.84 -14.90 10.90
N ALA A 1154 -21.48 -13.91 11.54
CA ALA A 1154 -20.75 -12.92 12.35
C ALA A 1154 -20.01 -13.60 13.52
N LEU A 1155 -20.68 -14.49 14.26
CA LEU A 1155 -20.05 -15.28 15.31
C LEU A 1155 -18.95 -16.21 14.77
N ALA A 1156 -19.17 -16.85 13.62
CA ALA A 1156 -18.17 -17.68 12.97
C ALA A 1156 -16.90 -16.87 12.62
N LEU A 1157 -17.06 -15.63 12.16
CA LEU A 1157 -15.94 -14.76 11.83
C LEU A 1157 -15.13 -14.37 13.09
N HIS A 1158 -15.79 -14.07 14.21
CA HIS A 1158 -15.13 -13.89 15.51
C HIS A 1158 -14.28 -15.11 15.91
N ILE A 1159 -14.83 -16.32 15.77
CA ILE A 1159 -14.12 -17.59 16.05
C ILE A 1159 -12.97 -17.79 15.06
N THR A 1160 -13.14 -17.45 13.78
CA THR A 1160 -12.08 -17.49 12.77
C THR A 1160 -10.88 -16.63 13.16
N ASN A 1161 -11.11 -15.41 13.67
CA ASN A 1161 -10.03 -14.54 14.14
C ASN A 1161 -9.30 -15.13 15.35
N LEU A 1162 -10.05 -15.65 16.33
CA LEU A 1162 -9.47 -16.33 17.50
C LEU A 1162 -8.55 -17.48 17.08
N LEU A 1163 -9.04 -18.38 16.22
CA LEU A 1163 -8.26 -19.52 15.73
C LEU A 1163 -7.03 -19.06 14.93
N THR A 1164 -7.18 -18.04 14.08
CA THR A 1164 -6.07 -17.51 13.29
C THR A 1164 -4.99 -16.91 14.18
N ARG A 1165 -5.35 -16.10 15.18
CA ARG A 1165 -4.36 -15.52 16.11
C ARG A 1165 -3.72 -16.57 17.01
N ALA A 1166 -4.48 -17.56 17.45
CA ALA A 1166 -3.93 -18.69 18.20
C ALA A 1166 -2.93 -19.51 17.36
N MET A 1167 -3.18 -19.69 16.06
CA MET A 1167 -2.23 -20.33 15.14
C MET A 1167 -0.93 -19.52 15.03
N PHE A 1168 -1.02 -18.19 14.88
CA PHE A 1168 0.15 -17.31 14.87
C PHE A 1168 0.96 -17.43 16.17
N ALA A 1169 0.31 -17.33 17.33
CA ALA A 1169 0.95 -17.46 18.63
C ALA A 1169 1.64 -18.82 18.78
N TYR A 1170 0.95 -19.90 18.42
CA TYR A 1170 1.49 -21.26 18.47
C TYR A 1170 2.74 -21.42 17.59
N LYS A 1171 2.71 -20.94 16.34
CA LYS A 1171 3.85 -21.05 15.41
C LYS A 1171 5.09 -20.29 15.85
N VAL A 1172 4.93 -19.22 16.64
CA VAL A 1172 6.06 -18.47 17.20
C VAL A 1172 6.46 -18.94 18.62
N GLY A 1173 5.87 -20.04 19.09
CA GLY A 1173 6.23 -20.70 20.37
C GLY A 1173 5.47 -20.17 21.60
N ILE A 1174 4.43 -19.36 21.42
CA ILE A 1174 3.62 -18.82 22.52
C ILE A 1174 2.31 -19.61 22.61
N CYS A 1175 2.15 -20.40 23.67
CA CYS A 1175 0.98 -21.29 23.88
C CYS A 1175 -0.16 -20.61 24.66
N ASP A 1176 -0.43 -19.35 24.31
CA ASP A 1176 -1.47 -18.53 24.94
C ASP A 1176 -1.86 -17.34 24.05
N LEU A 1177 -2.98 -16.68 24.34
CA LEU A 1177 -3.45 -15.52 23.58
C LEU A 1177 -4.05 -14.42 24.50
N PRO A 1178 -3.76 -13.13 24.27
CA PRO A 1178 -4.41 -12.04 24.99
C PRO A 1178 -5.89 -11.92 24.65
N GLN A 1179 -6.71 -11.61 25.65
CA GLN A 1179 -8.15 -11.43 25.48
C GLN A 1179 -8.48 -10.24 24.56
N SER A 1180 -7.68 -9.17 24.58
CA SER A 1180 -7.90 -7.94 23.80
C SER A 1180 -7.83 -8.12 22.29
N VAL A 1181 -7.19 -9.20 21.81
CA VAL A 1181 -7.04 -9.48 20.37
C VAL A 1181 -7.83 -10.70 19.90
N ALA A 1182 -8.34 -11.50 20.84
CA ALA A 1182 -9.00 -12.77 20.57
C ALA A 1182 -10.18 -12.63 19.59
N TYR A 1183 -10.95 -11.55 19.73
CA TYR A 1183 -12.16 -11.28 18.95
C TYR A 1183 -12.03 -9.92 18.27
N PHE A 1184 -12.73 -9.74 17.14
CA PHE A 1184 -12.86 -8.43 16.51
C PHE A 1184 -13.51 -7.42 17.45
N SER A 1185 -13.13 -6.13 17.30
CA SER A 1185 -13.86 -5.04 17.95
C SER A 1185 -15.34 -5.04 17.55
N ALA A 1186 -15.62 -5.25 16.27
CA ALA A 1186 -16.96 -5.51 15.75
C ALA A 1186 -16.90 -6.30 14.45
N VAL A 1187 -17.97 -7.05 14.16
CA VAL A 1187 -18.26 -7.63 12.85
C VAL A 1187 -19.46 -6.89 12.26
N ASP A 1188 -19.29 -6.35 11.07
CA ASP A 1188 -20.32 -5.61 10.36
C ASP A 1188 -21.29 -6.55 9.66
N VAL A 1189 -22.58 -6.25 9.77
CA VAL A 1189 -23.69 -6.86 9.04
C VAL A 1189 -24.46 -5.76 8.33
N ASP A 1190 -24.44 -5.76 7.00
CA ASP A 1190 -24.96 -4.64 6.21
C ASP A 1190 -25.56 -5.11 4.88
N LYS A 1191 -26.34 -4.26 4.20
CA LYS A 1191 -26.80 -4.49 2.82
C LYS A 1191 -25.77 -4.01 1.79
N VAL A 1192 -24.79 -3.20 2.18
CA VAL A 1192 -23.74 -2.65 1.30
C VAL A 1192 -22.35 -2.77 1.91
N ILE A 1193 -21.30 -2.59 1.09
CA ILE A 1193 -19.92 -2.50 1.60
C ILE A 1193 -19.58 -1.02 1.90
N ARG A 1194 -19.38 -0.68 3.17
CA ARG A 1194 -18.89 0.64 3.62
C ARG A 1194 -17.98 0.49 4.83
N LYS A 1195 -17.18 1.52 5.15
CA LYS A 1195 -16.21 1.45 6.25
C LYS A 1195 -16.89 1.26 7.60
N GLU A 1196 -17.90 2.06 7.90
CA GLU A 1196 -18.69 1.92 9.12
C GLU A 1196 -20.17 1.85 8.74
N VAL A 1197 -20.88 0.92 9.37
CA VAL A 1197 -22.27 0.58 9.03
C VAL A 1197 -23.28 1.71 9.29
N ASN A 1198 -22.91 2.70 10.11
CA ASN A 1198 -23.74 3.85 10.46
C ASN A 1198 -23.55 5.03 9.49
N LEU A 1199 -22.51 5.01 8.63
CA LEU A 1199 -22.21 6.07 7.69
C LEU A 1199 -23.15 6.01 6.50
N ASP A 1200 -23.82 7.13 6.22
CA ASP A 1200 -24.77 7.23 5.10
C ASP A 1200 -24.08 7.56 3.76
N CYS A 1201 -22.74 7.64 3.74
CA CYS A 1201 -21.92 7.88 2.55
C CYS A 1201 -22.40 9.08 1.70
N SER A 1202 -22.71 10.21 2.34
CA SER A 1202 -23.02 11.46 1.64
C SER A 1202 -21.77 12.01 0.93
N THR A 1203 -21.89 12.27 -0.36
CA THR A 1203 -20.85 12.80 -1.25
C THR A 1203 -21.47 13.78 -2.24
N PRO A 1204 -20.69 14.51 -3.06
CA PRO A 1204 -21.26 15.48 -4.00
C PRO A 1204 -22.13 14.83 -5.09
N SER A 1205 -21.90 13.55 -5.41
CA SER A 1205 -22.74 12.74 -6.30
C SER A 1205 -23.91 12.03 -5.59
N ASN A 1206 -23.93 12.07 -4.25
CA ASN A 1206 -24.92 11.45 -3.38
C ASN A 1206 -25.23 12.37 -2.19
N ALA A 1207 -25.76 13.57 -2.45
CA ALA A 1207 -25.84 14.63 -1.45
C ALA A 1207 -26.72 14.26 -0.24
N GLU A 1208 -27.89 13.66 -0.50
CA GLU A 1208 -28.85 13.29 0.54
C GLU A 1208 -28.54 11.94 1.22
N GLY A 1209 -27.46 11.27 0.82
CA GLY A 1209 -27.00 10.02 1.43
C GLY A 1209 -27.72 8.74 0.95
N LEU A 1210 -27.17 7.59 1.31
CA LEU A 1210 -27.61 6.26 0.84
C LEU A 1210 -29.06 5.94 1.20
N GLU A 1211 -29.52 6.31 2.41
CA GLU A 1211 -30.86 6.02 2.89
C GLU A 1211 -31.93 6.71 2.03
N LYS A 1212 -31.74 8.01 1.74
CA LYS A 1212 -32.72 8.78 0.94
C LYS A 1212 -32.59 8.56 -0.56
N GLU A 1213 -31.37 8.51 -1.10
CA GLU A 1213 -31.13 8.49 -2.55
C GLU A 1213 -31.22 7.08 -3.14
N TYR A 1214 -30.86 6.06 -2.36
CA TYR A 1214 -30.78 4.68 -2.82
C TYR A 1214 -31.66 3.71 -2.01
N GLY A 1215 -32.33 4.18 -0.96
CA GLY A 1215 -33.19 3.34 -0.11
C GLY A 1215 -32.40 2.33 0.73
N VAL A 1216 -31.11 2.57 0.98
CA VAL A 1216 -30.24 1.64 1.69
C VAL A 1216 -30.16 2.04 3.16
N PRO A 1217 -30.67 1.22 4.10
CA PRO A 1217 -30.64 1.55 5.53
C PRO A 1217 -29.23 1.42 6.13
N LYS A 1218 -29.07 1.92 7.36
CA LYS A 1218 -27.86 1.69 8.17
C LYS A 1218 -27.75 0.21 8.58
N GLY A 1219 -26.53 -0.30 8.63
CA GLY A 1219 -26.24 -1.67 9.06
C GLY A 1219 -26.02 -1.79 10.57
N GLU A 1220 -25.55 -2.97 10.99
CA GLU A 1220 -25.29 -3.31 12.39
C GLU A 1220 -23.81 -3.69 12.56
N ALA A 1221 -23.15 -3.16 13.59
CA ALA A 1221 -21.80 -3.56 13.98
C ALA A 1221 -21.92 -4.33 15.29
N LEU A 1222 -21.59 -5.62 15.25
CA LEU A 1222 -21.82 -6.55 16.36
C LEU A 1222 -20.50 -6.87 17.03
N ASP A 1223 -20.40 -6.60 18.34
CA ASP A 1223 -19.35 -7.23 19.13
C ASP A 1223 -19.65 -8.72 19.35
N VAL A 1224 -18.68 -9.44 19.94
CA VAL A 1224 -18.81 -10.88 20.18
C VAL A 1224 -19.99 -11.22 21.12
N PHE A 1225 -20.33 -10.36 22.07
CA PHE A 1225 -21.42 -10.58 23.03
C PHE A 1225 -22.78 -10.43 22.35
N GLN A 1226 -22.94 -9.37 21.55
CA GLN A 1226 -24.13 -9.13 20.74
C GLN A 1226 -24.32 -10.23 19.71
N ALA A 1227 -23.25 -10.70 19.06
CA ALA A 1227 -23.30 -11.82 18.13
C ALA A 1227 -23.76 -13.12 18.83
N LEU A 1228 -23.26 -13.41 20.03
CA LEU A 1228 -23.69 -14.55 20.84
C LEU A 1228 -25.17 -14.47 21.22
N GLU A 1229 -25.63 -13.30 21.69
CA GLU A 1229 -27.03 -13.08 22.08
C GLU A 1229 -27.97 -13.30 20.89
N LYS A 1230 -27.66 -12.71 19.73
CA LYS A 1230 -28.46 -12.86 18.51
C LYS A 1230 -28.46 -14.29 17.94
N CYS A 1231 -27.46 -15.11 18.27
CA CYS A 1231 -27.37 -16.52 17.85
C CYS A 1231 -27.80 -17.53 18.92
N SER A 1232 -28.35 -17.08 20.06
CA SER A 1232 -28.63 -17.96 21.20
C SER A 1232 -27.42 -18.82 21.63
N GLY A 1233 -26.20 -18.29 21.45
CA GLY A 1233 -24.93 -18.93 21.83
C GLY A 1233 -24.48 -20.13 20.99
N LYS A 1234 -25.09 -20.40 19.83
CA LYS A 1234 -24.76 -21.58 19.00
C LYS A 1234 -24.55 -21.22 17.54
N LEU A 1235 -23.60 -21.93 16.92
CA LEU A 1235 -23.41 -21.89 15.46
C LEU A 1235 -24.31 -22.90 14.73
N SER A 1236 -24.79 -23.94 15.39
CA SER A 1236 -25.80 -24.86 14.83
C SER A 1236 -27.20 -24.24 14.93
N VAL A 1237 -28.04 -24.53 13.92
CA VAL A 1237 -29.48 -24.23 13.94
C VAL A 1237 -30.16 -24.95 15.10
#